data_AF-A0A9W6DT46-F1
#
_entry.id   AF-A0A9W6DT46-F1
#
_cell.length_a   1.000
_cell.length_b   1.000
_cell.length_c   1.000
_cell.angle_alpha   90.00
_cell.angle_beta   90.00
_cell.angle_gamma   90.00
#
_symmetry.space_group_name_H-M   'P 1'
#
loop_
_entity.id
_entity.type
_entity.pdbx_description
1 polymer ?
#
loop_
_entity_poly.entity_id
_entity_poly.type
_entity_poly.pdbx_seq_one_letter_code
_entity_poly.pdbx_strand_id
1 'polypeptide(L)'
;MSSPGAGHEFPRQEVSWLKRDALLFAYSIGCKADELHFLYELHPNFAVFPTYPIILPFKLTDQEVTDFYARSGGSPIPGVPKFDYRRVVDGQRKLTILKPLPPASEGKKFELRNKVIGVYDKGKPGTVIETEQSIVDKETGEVYSSTVSSGFFVGQGNWGGPKGPSNVNYAPPEGKQPDAVHVVQTTAETAHLYRLNGDYNPLHATPEPGEKMGFGGAIIHGLFSWNSAAHGVLRELGGSDPKNLKEIQARFASPVRPGDKLITEIWRTGSLQDGYEEIRFVTKNDKGKAVLSNGRCLMKHIVCRVIIDPEIRWSGKRQITESIQRIEILIQRGAPFSKAYQSPTISARCPTLVRTNSSVAANARATSSSSANEDPWPVHLKSSKWESLQLGHAGQNSNFGTFWLRDNCQCSKCIHPDTRQRTVDTFAIPEDVRITDLNYEKEGVEIDWSDGHHAYYPFPWLRSHSNKPVSKPKINSELQFREIKSYVAGRDNAFPTFSYADIIADDGALRDWLEGIYDWGFAFVQGVPTNPESTEALLKRIAFIRNTHYGGFWDFTADLTFKDTAYTTEFLGAHTDNTYFTDPARLQLFHLLSHTDGDGGASLLVDGFRAASILREESPQDFEVLMSTNHPYHSSGNEDVCVQPAEQAPVLKVHPELQRLYQIRWNNYDRAAKKNWNWEDQVNWYTAARHWDEIIRRKDMEIWTQLEPGTALIFDNWRMLHGRSEFTGKRRMCGGYINNDDFISRYRLLKFGREEVLRNIGNDQWSLENPNYYL
;
A
#
# COMPACT_ATOMS: atom_id res chain seq x y z
N MET A 1 -0.22 -49.38 32.09
CA MET A 1 -0.35 -48.40 33.18
C MET A 1 -0.47 -47.03 32.53
N SER A 2 -1.46 -46.22 32.93
CA SER A 2 -1.53 -44.82 32.50
C SER A 2 -0.20 -44.12 32.84
N SER A 3 0.29 -43.27 31.94
CA SER A 3 1.48 -42.46 32.23
C SER A 3 1.21 -41.66 33.52
N PRO A 4 2.14 -41.61 34.49
CA PRO A 4 1.95 -40.84 35.72
C PRO A 4 1.49 -39.41 35.44
N GLY A 5 0.43 -38.97 36.13
CA GLY A 5 -0.18 -37.66 35.94
C GLY A 5 -1.02 -37.45 34.68
N ALA A 6 -0.94 -38.32 33.66
CA ALA A 6 -1.69 -38.13 32.42
C ALA A 6 -3.21 -38.30 32.64
N GLY A 7 -3.99 -37.38 32.07
CA GLY A 7 -5.43 -37.27 32.28
C GLY A 7 -5.82 -36.48 33.53
N HIS A 8 -4.87 -36.03 34.36
CA HIS A 8 -5.20 -35.17 35.50
C HIS A 8 -5.74 -33.83 35.03
N GLU A 9 -6.98 -33.51 35.40
CA GLU A 9 -7.62 -32.23 35.15
C GLU A 9 -7.45 -31.30 36.35
N PHE A 10 -7.01 -30.08 36.09
CA PHE A 10 -6.99 -29.02 37.08
C PHE A 10 -8.39 -28.42 37.23
N PRO A 11 -8.70 -27.78 38.37
CA PRO A 11 -9.93 -27.01 38.54
C PRO A 11 -10.12 -26.03 37.38
N ARG A 12 -11.36 -25.93 36.90
CA ARG A 12 -11.72 -24.96 35.87
C ARG A 12 -11.57 -23.54 36.43
N GLN A 13 -11.03 -22.64 35.63
CA GLN A 13 -10.81 -21.25 36.03
C GLN A 13 -11.57 -20.33 35.08
N GLU A 14 -12.24 -19.31 35.62
CA GLU A 14 -12.88 -18.30 34.79
C GLU A 14 -11.82 -17.43 34.10
N VAL A 15 -12.13 -16.97 32.88
CA VAL A 15 -11.28 -16.02 32.14
C VAL A 15 -12.15 -14.92 31.55
N SER A 16 -11.66 -13.68 31.56
CA SER A 16 -12.38 -12.53 31.00
C SER A 16 -11.45 -11.46 30.44
N TRP A 17 -11.96 -10.72 29.45
CA TRP A 17 -11.22 -9.65 28.79
C TRP A 17 -12.12 -8.52 28.29
N LEU A 18 -11.55 -7.33 28.26
CA LEU A 18 -12.13 -6.13 27.69
C LEU A 18 -11.59 -5.92 26.27
N LYS A 19 -12.25 -5.05 25.48
CA LYS A 19 -11.71 -4.61 24.17
C LYS A 19 -10.31 -4.01 24.33
N ARG A 20 -10.07 -3.27 25.41
CA ARG A 20 -8.76 -2.70 25.78
C ARG A 20 -7.67 -3.77 25.87
N ASP A 21 -7.98 -4.95 26.40
CA ASP A 21 -7.00 -6.03 26.54
C ASP A 21 -6.62 -6.61 25.17
N ALA A 22 -7.61 -6.77 24.28
CA ALA A 22 -7.37 -7.21 22.90
C ALA A 22 -6.51 -6.20 22.11
N LEU A 23 -6.79 -4.90 22.28
CA LEU A 23 -5.99 -3.81 21.70
C LEU A 23 -4.55 -3.83 22.25
N LEU A 24 -4.40 -3.84 23.57
CA LEU A 24 -3.10 -3.87 24.25
C LEU A 24 -2.25 -5.05 23.76
N PHE A 25 -2.86 -6.23 23.63
CA PHE A 25 -2.17 -7.39 23.11
C PHE A 25 -1.69 -7.17 21.68
N ALA A 26 -2.56 -6.74 20.78
CA ALA A 26 -2.22 -6.47 19.38
C ALA A 26 -1.09 -5.44 19.24
N TYR A 27 -1.15 -4.32 19.98
CA TYR A 27 -0.07 -3.33 20.02
C TYR A 27 1.23 -3.94 20.53
N SER A 28 1.17 -4.71 21.62
CA SER A 28 2.36 -5.24 22.28
C SER A 28 3.10 -6.31 21.47
N ILE A 29 2.46 -6.94 20.48
CA ILE A 29 3.08 -7.98 19.64
C ILE A 29 3.58 -7.46 18.30
N GLY A 30 3.28 -6.20 17.96
CA GLY A 30 3.85 -5.52 16.80
C GLY A 30 2.87 -5.14 15.68
N CYS A 31 1.55 -5.30 15.85
CA CYS A 31 0.58 -4.82 14.86
C CYS A 31 0.78 -3.32 14.59
N LYS A 32 0.63 -2.91 13.32
CA LYS A 32 0.94 -1.53 12.87
C LYS A 32 -0.31 -0.77 12.44
N ALA A 33 -0.16 0.53 12.20
CA ALA A 33 -1.27 1.45 11.88
C ALA A 33 -2.05 1.09 10.61
N ASP A 34 -1.51 0.25 9.73
CA ASP A 34 -2.19 -0.30 8.56
C ASP A 34 -3.04 -1.55 8.88
N GLU A 35 -3.01 -2.04 10.13
CA GLU A 35 -3.80 -3.16 10.64
C GLU A 35 -4.87 -2.66 11.64
N LEU A 36 -5.58 -1.58 11.28
CA LEU A 36 -6.60 -0.96 12.15
C LEU A 36 -7.70 -1.93 12.60
N HIS A 37 -7.96 -3.00 11.86
CA HIS A 37 -8.87 -4.07 12.28
C HIS A 37 -8.40 -4.80 13.55
N PHE A 38 -7.14 -4.69 13.96
CA PHE A 38 -6.66 -5.15 15.27
C PHE A 38 -6.46 -4.02 16.28
N LEU A 39 -6.34 -2.77 15.83
CA LEU A 39 -5.86 -1.64 16.63
C LEU A 39 -6.90 -0.55 16.92
N TYR A 40 -8.06 -0.61 16.30
CA TYR A 40 -9.13 0.36 16.47
C TYR A 40 -10.48 -0.33 16.68
N GLU A 41 -11.04 -0.20 17.88
CA GLU A 41 -12.25 -0.88 18.33
C GLU A 41 -13.53 -0.47 17.59
N LEU A 42 -13.50 0.66 16.88
CA LEU A 42 -14.60 1.14 16.03
C LEU A 42 -14.38 0.80 14.54
N HIS A 43 -13.29 0.12 14.19
CA HIS A 43 -13.09 -0.37 12.83
C HIS A 43 -14.23 -1.35 12.46
N PRO A 44 -14.84 -1.27 11.26
CA PRO A 44 -15.98 -2.12 10.89
C PRO A 44 -15.65 -3.62 10.93
N ASN A 45 -14.38 -3.97 10.77
CA ASN A 45 -13.87 -5.34 10.86
C ASN A 45 -13.03 -5.58 12.13
N PHE A 46 -13.26 -4.84 13.22
CA PHE A 46 -12.49 -5.02 14.46
C PHE A 46 -12.51 -6.48 14.94
N ALA A 47 -11.34 -7.04 15.20
CA ALA A 47 -11.15 -8.44 15.57
C ALA A 47 -10.07 -8.59 16.64
N VAL A 48 -10.19 -9.65 17.45
CA VAL A 48 -9.15 -10.06 18.38
C VAL A 48 -8.05 -10.80 17.61
N PHE A 49 -6.78 -10.48 17.88
CA PHE A 49 -5.68 -11.19 17.24
C PHE A 49 -5.74 -12.70 17.59
N PRO A 50 -5.58 -13.63 16.62
CA PRO A 50 -5.94 -15.05 16.83
C PRO A 50 -5.17 -15.77 17.94
N THR A 51 -3.99 -15.27 18.30
CA THR A 51 -3.16 -15.85 19.36
C THR A 51 -3.41 -15.30 20.76
N TYR A 52 -4.30 -14.30 20.91
CA TYR A 52 -4.70 -13.75 22.21
C TYR A 52 -5.09 -14.81 23.27
N PRO A 53 -5.78 -15.93 22.95
CA PRO A 53 -6.11 -16.96 23.94
C PRO A 53 -4.93 -17.47 24.76
N ILE A 54 -3.70 -17.40 24.23
CA ILE A 54 -2.50 -17.94 24.90
C ILE A 54 -2.11 -17.17 26.16
N ILE A 55 -2.60 -15.94 26.33
CA ILE A 55 -2.33 -15.11 27.50
C ILE A 55 -3.38 -15.24 28.60
N LEU A 56 -4.58 -15.72 28.26
CA LEU A 56 -5.69 -15.87 29.21
C LEU A 56 -5.35 -16.75 30.44
N PRO A 57 -4.52 -17.81 30.35
CA PRO A 57 -4.08 -18.55 31.55
C PRO A 57 -3.26 -17.73 32.55
N PHE A 58 -2.62 -16.64 32.10
CA PHE A 58 -1.87 -15.74 32.96
C PHE A 58 -2.78 -14.63 33.52
N LYS A 59 -3.63 -14.07 32.66
CA LYS A 59 -4.55 -12.97 32.98
C LYS A 59 -5.74 -13.40 33.86
N LEU A 60 -6.29 -14.58 33.63
CA LEU A 60 -7.56 -15.04 34.21
C LEU A 60 -8.66 -13.97 34.07
N THR A 61 -9.26 -13.53 35.17
CA THR A 61 -10.26 -12.46 35.22
C THR A 61 -9.72 -11.13 35.71
N ASP A 62 -8.42 -11.04 36.02
CA ASP A 62 -7.85 -9.87 36.67
C ASP A 62 -7.84 -8.65 35.74
N GLN A 63 -8.08 -7.50 36.36
CA GLN A 63 -7.99 -6.18 35.72
C GLN A 63 -6.74 -5.41 36.18
N GLU A 64 -6.03 -5.93 37.18
CA GLU A 64 -4.87 -5.32 37.82
C GLU A 64 -3.63 -6.21 37.67
N VAL A 65 -2.47 -5.68 38.08
CA VAL A 65 -1.23 -6.46 38.17
C VAL A 65 -1.35 -7.57 39.21
N THR A 66 -0.66 -8.70 38.99
CA THR A 66 -0.71 -9.85 39.89
C THR A 66 0.68 -10.26 40.39
N ASP A 67 0.73 -10.87 41.58
CA ASP A 67 1.94 -11.54 42.06
C ASP A 67 2.06 -12.91 41.36
N PHE A 68 2.95 -12.95 40.37
CA PHE A 68 3.19 -14.14 39.57
C PHE A 68 3.61 -15.34 40.42
N TYR A 69 4.47 -15.16 41.43
CA TYR A 69 4.97 -16.28 42.24
C TYR A 69 3.91 -16.81 43.21
N ALA A 70 3.12 -15.93 43.82
CA ALA A 70 2.03 -16.34 44.70
C ALA A 70 0.95 -17.13 43.93
N ARG A 71 0.72 -16.77 42.66
CA ARG A 71 -0.19 -17.50 41.75
C ARG A 71 0.45 -18.77 41.17
N SER A 72 1.77 -18.79 41.04
CA SER A 72 2.53 -19.93 40.49
C SER A 72 2.66 -21.04 41.52
N GLY A 73 1.67 -21.93 41.55
CA GLY A 73 1.70 -23.15 42.34
C GLY A 73 0.67 -24.12 41.79
N GLY A 74 1.13 -25.17 41.09
CA GLY A 74 0.22 -26.21 40.61
C GLY A 74 -0.34 -27.03 41.77
N SER A 75 -1.61 -27.42 41.66
CA SER A 75 -2.12 -28.54 42.46
C SER A 75 -1.23 -29.78 42.22
N PRO A 76 -0.95 -30.60 43.25
CA PRO A 76 -0.13 -31.79 43.08
C PRO A 76 -0.66 -32.68 41.96
N ILE A 77 0.18 -32.97 40.97
CA ILE A 77 -0.17 -33.91 39.91
C ILE A 77 -0.03 -35.33 40.47
N PRO A 78 -1.07 -36.17 40.42
CA PRO A 78 -1.01 -37.52 40.98
C PRO A 78 0.08 -38.38 40.33
N GLY A 79 0.85 -39.10 41.15
CA GLY A 79 1.82 -40.08 40.68
C GLY A 79 3.16 -39.50 40.20
N VAL A 80 3.41 -38.19 40.37
CA VAL A 80 4.70 -37.55 40.02
C VAL A 80 5.26 -36.75 41.20
N PRO A 81 6.58 -36.49 41.23
CA PRO A 81 7.19 -35.66 42.27
C PRO A 81 6.60 -34.24 42.31
N LYS A 82 6.72 -33.59 43.47
CA LYS A 82 6.47 -32.15 43.58
C LYS A 82 7.58 -31.38 42.87
N PHE A 83 7.22 -30.62 41.84
CA PHE A 83 8.17 -29.80 41.09
C PHE A 83 8.19 -28.35 41.59
N ASP A 84 9.37 -27.73 41.53
CA ASP A 84 9.59 -26.31 41.79
C ASP A 84 9.33 -25.50 40.50
N TYR A 85 8.21 -24.78 40.49
CA TYR A 85 7.78 -23.95 39.36
C TYR A 85 8.66 -22.71 39.17
N ARG A 86 9.55 -22.36 40.12
CA ARG A 86 10.53 -21.28 39.92
C ARG A 86 11.65 -21.68 38.96
N ARG A 87 11.74 -22.97 38.60
CA ARG A 87 12.77 -23.53 37.71
C ARG A 87 12.16 -24.15 36.45
N VAL A 88 11.03 -23.62 35.99
CA VAL A 88 10.39 -24.02 34.73
C VAL A 88 10.74 -23.02 33.63
N VAL A 89 10.94 -23.53 32.43
CA VAL A 89 11.03 -22.73 31.19
C VAL A 89 10.07 -23.31 30.15
N ASP A 90 9.52 -22.46 29.28
CA ASP A 90 8.72 -22.96 28.16
C ASP A 90 9.59 -23.80 27.21
N GLY A 91 9.09 -24.98 26.83
CA GLY A 91 9.72 -25.85 25.85
C GLY A 91 9.16 -25.59 24.45
N GLN A 92 7.87 -25.82 24.27
CA GLN A 92 7.15 -25.70 23.00
C GLN A 92 5.68 -25.39 23.27
N ARG A 93 5.07 -24.59 22.39
CA ARG A 93 3.62 -24.41 22.36
C ARG A 93 3.07 -24.60 20.96
N LYS A 94 1.90 -25.23 20.89
CA LYS A 94 1.04 -25.34 19.72
C LYS A 94 -0.34 -24.78 20.10
N LEU A 95 -0.80 -23.78 19.36
CA LEU A 95 -2.15 -23.25 19.46
C LEU A 95 -2.95 -23.70 18.23
N THR A 96 -4.14 -24.22 18.46
CA THR A 96 -5.16 -24.49 17.45
C THR A 96 -6.31 -23.52 17.67
N ILE A 97 -6.61 -22.72 16.65
CA ILE A 97 -7.71 -21.74 16.65
C ILE A 97 -8.92 -22.43 16.03
N LEU A 98 -9.96 -22.63 16.85
CA LEU A 98 -11.19 -23.31 16.42
C LEU A 98 -12.27 -22.29 16.06
N LYS A 99 -12.34 -21.18 16.81
CA LYS A 99 -13.26 -20.07 16.59
C LYS A 99 -12.59 -18.74 16.96
N PRO A 100 -12.93 -17.64 16.29
CA PRO A 100 -12.49 -16.31 16.71
C PRO A 100 -13.10 -15.96 18.07
N LEU A 101 -12.31 -15.39 18.97
CA LEU A 101 -12.82 -14.82 20.21
C LEU A 101 -13.64 -13.55 19.90
N PRO A 102 -14.74 -13.28 20.64
CA PRO A 102 -15.43 -12.01 20.54
C PRO A 102 -14.52 -10.85 21.00
N PRO A 103 -14.76 -9.61 20.51
CA PRO A 103 -13.98 -8.42 20.88
C PRO A 103 -13.84 -8.16 22.39
N ALA A 104 -14.83 -8.57 23.18
CA ALA A 104 -14.80 -8.59 24.63
C ALA A 104 -15.53 -9.84 25.13
N SER A 105 -15.28 -10.26 26.37
CA SER A 105 -16.01 -11.36 27.00
C SER A 105 -17.42 -10.96 27.45
N GLU A 106 -17.77 -9.67 27.44
CA GLU A 106 -19.09 -9.18 27.84
C GLU A 106 -20.22 -9.94 27.13
N GLY A 107 -21.25 -10.34 27.89
CA GLY A 107 -22.38 -11.12 27.39
C GLY A 107 -22.12 -12.63 27.27
N LYS A 108 -20.91 -13.12 27.56
CA LYS A 108 -20.57 -14.55 27.62
C LYS A 108 -19.71 -14.87 28.84
N LYS A 109 -19.70 -16.14 29.25
CA LYS A 109 -18.82 -16.63 30.32
C LYS A 109 -17.83 -17.62 29.76
N PHE A 110 -16.54 -17.32 29.89
CA PHE A 110 -15.48 -18.19 29.40
C PHE A 110 -14.75 -18.87 30.56
N GLU A 111 -14.37 -20.13 30.35
CA GLU A 111 -13.55 -20.88 31.30
C GLU A 111 -12.33 -21.50 30.61
N LEU A 112 -11.21 -21.47 31.31
CA LEU A 112 -10.02 -22.24 31.04
C LEU A 112 -10.20 -23.64 31.62
N ARG A 113 -10.02 -24.66 30.76
CA ARG A 113 -9.86 -26.06 31.18
C ARG A 113 -8.43 -26.48 30.91
N ASN A 114 -7.79 -27.13 31.87
CA ASN A 114 -6.38 -27.50 31.79
C ASN A 114 -6.22 -28.96 32.22
N LYS A 115 -5.58 -29.76 31.38
CA LYS A 115 -5.36 -31.19 31.61
C LYS A 115 -3.90 -31.55 31.36
N VAL A 116 -3.30 -32.33 32.24
CA VAL A 116 -2.00 -32.95 32.00
C VAL A 116 -2.16 -34.06 30.97
N ILE A 117 -1.42 -33.99 29.87
CA ILE A 117 -1.44 -35.04 28.83
C ILE A 117 -0.19 -35.93 28.90
N GLY A 118 0.87 -35.48 29.55
CA GLY A 118 2.07 -36.29 29.78
C GLY A 118 3.02 -35.68 30.80
N VAL A 119 3.74 -36.55 31.52
CA VAL A 119 4.85 -36.15 32.41
C VAL A 119 6.02 -37.09 32.14
N TYR A 120 7.16 -36.53 31.74
CA TYR A 120 8.28 -37.31 31.22
C TYR A 120 9.59 -36.98 31.93
N ASP A 121 10.24 -38.02 32.42
CA ASP A 121 11.57 -37.93 33.01
C ASP A 121 12.63 -37.90 31.90
N LYS A 122 13.36 -36.78 31.80
CA LYS A 122 14.47 -36.62 30.85
C LYS A 122 15.83 -36.92 31.50
N GLY A 123 15.84 -37.53 32.68
CA GLY A 123 17.03 -37.83 33.47
C GLY A 123 17.60 -36.58 34.13
N LYS A 124 18.92 -36.56 34.35
CA LYS A 124 19.63 -35.43 34.98
C LYS A 124 19.24 -34.04 34.43
N PRO A 125 19.01 -33.82 33.12
CA PRO A 125 18.56 -32.54 32.59
C PRO A 125 17.26 -31.99 33.19
N GLY A 126 16.26 -32.82 33.52
CA GLY A 126 14.99 -32.34 34.06
C GLY A 126 13.76 -33.21 33.75
N THR A 127 12.58 -32.64 33.98
CA THR A 127 11.27 -33.24 33.66
C THR A 127 10.51 -32.37 32.68
N VAL A 128 9.81 -32.98 31.73
CA VAL A 128 8.84 -32.30 30.86
C VAL A 128 7.43 -32.58 31.37
N ILE A 129 6.62 -31.53 31.52
CA ILE A 129 5.17 -31.66 31.70
C ILE A 129 4.51 -31.13 30.44
N GLU A 130 3.68 -31.95 29.80
CA GLU A 130 2.80 -31.53 28.71
C GLU A 130 1.39 -31.32 29.23
N THR A 131 0.81 -30.18 28.89
CA THR A 131 -0.57 -29.82 29.21
C THR A 131 -1.35 -29.44 27.97
N GLU A 132 -2.63 -29.80 27.98
CA GLU A 132 -3.63 -29.34 27.03
C GLU A 132 -4.55 -28.34 27.74
N GLN A 133 -4.67 -27.15 27.16
CA GLN A 133 -5.49 -26.06 27.67
C GLN A 133 -6.54 -25.69 26.63
N SER A 134 -7.78 -25.43 27.05
CA SER A 134 -8.84 -24.99 26.15
C SER A 134 -9.60 -23.80 26.72
N ILE A 135 -9.92 -22.83 25.86
CA ILE A 135 -10.83 -21.72 26.18
C ILE A 135 -12.23 -22.09 25.72
N VAL A 136 -13.17 -22.15 26.65
CA VAL A 136 -14.51 -22.69 26.42
C VAL A 136 -15.57 -21.68 26.85
N ASP A 137 -16.59 -21.51 26.02
CA ASP A 137 -17.82 -20.84 26.44
C ASP A 137 -18.56 -21.77 27.40
N LYS A 138 -18.68 -21.34 28.65
CA LYS A 138 -19.22 -22.14 29.76
C LYS A 138 -20.69 -22.51 29.55
N GLU A 139 -21.46 -21.65 28.88
CA GLU A 139 -22.90 -21.85 28.71
C GLU A 139 -23.20 -22.81 27.56
N THR A 140 -22.49 -22.65 26.44
CA THR A 140 -22.71 -23.47 25.24
C THR A 140 -21.84 -24.73 25.20
N GLY A 141 -20.75 -24.76 25.97
CA GLY A 141 -19.73 -25.82 25.91
C GLY A 141 -18.81 -25.72 24.69
N GLU A 142 -18.94 -24.67 23.87
CA GLU A 142 -18.16 -24.51 22.65
C GLU A 142 -16.69 -24.16 22.94
N VAL A 143 -15.77 -24.86 22.29
CA VAL A 143 -14.32 -24.61 22.42
C VAL A 143 -13.86 -23.62 21.35
N TYR A 144 -13.21 -22.53 21.77
CA TYR A 144 -12.71 -21.48 20.88
C TYR A 144 -11.26 -21.71 20.48
N SER A 145 -10.45 -22.25 21.39
CA SER A 145 -9.06 -22.61 21.10
C SER A 145 -8.60 -23.78 21.97
N SER A 146 -7.63 -24.53 21.46
CA SER A 146 -6.90 -25.55 22.21
C SER A 146 -5.40 -25.30 22.07
N THR A 147 -4.68 -25.34 23.19
CA THR A 147 -3.24 -25.15 23.27
C THR A 147 -2.59 -26.36 23.89
N VAL A 148 -1.62 -26.94 23.20
CA VAL A 148 -0.72 -27.95 23.78
C VAL A 148 0.60 -27.26 24.11
N SER A 149 1.01 -27.33 25.38
CA SER A 149 2.24 -26.71 25.87
C SER A 149 3.13 -27.71 26.59
N SER A 150 4.44 -27.51 26.50
CA SER A 150 5.42 -28.26 27.28
C SER A 150 6.21 -27.30 28.17
N GLY A 151 6.23 -27.58 29.47
CA GLY A 151 7.10 -26.92 30.44
C GLY A 151 8.28 -27.82 30.78
N PHE A 152 9.51 -27.28 30.73
CA PHE A 152 10.72 -28.01 31.10
C PHE A 152 11.19 -27.57 32.49
N PHE A 153 11.10 -28.49 33.45
CA PHE A 153 11.50 -28.31 34.85
C PHE A 153 12.97 -28.67 34.99
N VAL A 154 13.82 -27.64 34.92
CA VAL A 154 15.27 -27.75 34.81
C VAL A 154 15.87 -28.42 36.04
N GLY A 155 16.59 -29.52 35.83
CA GLY A 155 17.30 -30.26 36.89
C GLY A 155 16.39 -31.07 37.81
N GLN A 156 15.12 -31.28 37.45
CA GLN A 156 14.12 -31.98 38.26
C GLN A 156 13.72 -33.34 37.65
N GLY A 157 14.69 -34.13 37.16
CA GLY A 157 14.47 -35.49 36.63
C GLY A 157 15.06 -36.59 37.52
N ASN A 158 15.34 -37.77 36.96
CA ASN A 158 15.82 -38.99 37.66
C ASN A 158 14.84 -39.56 38.72
N TRP A 159 13.54 -39.39 38.52
CA TRP A 159 12.50 -39.96 39.39
C TRP A 159 11.93 -41.29 38.86
N GLY A 160 12.44 -41.78 37.72
CA GLY A 160 12.09 -43.10 37.16
C GLY A 160 10.84 -43.07 36.27
N GLY A 161 10.46 -41.89 35.78
CA GLY A 161 9.31 -41.70 34.91
C GLY A 161 9.51 -42.16 33.46
N PRO A 162 8.43 -42.16 32.65
CA PRO A 162 8.54 -42.48 31.22
C PRO A 162 9.36 -41.41 30.49
N LYS A 163 10.12 -41.79 29.46
CA LYS A 163 10.95 -40.85 28.68
C LYS A 163 10.15 -39.93 27.75
N GLY A 164 8.87 -40.24 27.52
CA GLY A 164 8.01 -39.52 26.60
C GLY A 164 8.28 -39.80 25.12
N PRO A 165 7.40 -39.33 24.24
CA PRO A 165 7.53 -39.52 22.80
C PRO A 165 8.72 -38.73 22.24
N SER A 166 9.18 -39.14 21.06
CA SER A 166 10.11 -38.35 20.25
C SER A 166 9.40 -37.12 19.70
N ASN A 167 10.06 -35.96 19.77
CA ASN A 167 9.52 -34.74 19.19
C ASN A 167 9.53 -34.83 17.66
N VAL A 168 8.43 -34.43 17.03
CA VAL A 168 8.39 -34.22 15.59
C VAL A 168 9.20 -32.97 15.25
N ASN A 169 10.15 -33.11 14.33
CA ASN A 169 11.01 -32.02 13.90
C ASN A 169 10.42 -31.35 12.66
N TYR A 170 10.47 -30.02 12.63
CA TYR A 170 9.86 -29.19 11.60
C TYR A 170 10.90 -28.18 11.10
N ALA A 171 11.99 -28.73 10.56
CA ALA A 171 13.09 -27.93 10.04
C ALA A 171 12.63 -27.10 8.81
N PRO A 172 13.25 -25.94 8.58
CA PRO A 172 13.12 -25.24 7.30
C PRO A 172 13.47 -26.15 6.12
N PRO A 173 12.88 -25.95 4.93
CA PRO A 173 13.28 -26.66 3.72
C PRO A 173 14.78 -26.45 3.43
N GLU A 174 15.52 -27.53 3.25
CA GLU A 174 16.96 -27.49 3.03
C GLU A 174 17.31 -26.80 1.70
N GLY A 175 18.29 -25.90 1.70
CA GLY A 175 18.75 -25.19 0.50
C GLY A 175 17.78 -24.14 -0.07
N LYS A 176 16.62 -23.92 0.55
CA LYS A 176 15.62 -22.93 0.09
C LYS A 176 15.78 -21.60 0.85
N GLN A 177 15.86 -20.49 0.12
CA GLN A 177 15.74 -19.16 0.72
C GLN A 177 14.33 -18.96 1.29
N PRO A 178 14.16 -18.15 2.36
CA PRO A 178 12.84 -17.84 2.90
C PRO A 178 11.97 -17.16 1.83
N ASP A 179 10.70 -17.53 1.79
CA ASP A 179 9.69 -16.92 0.91
C ASP A 179 9.26 -15.54 1.45
N ALA A 180 9.40 -15.30 2.76
CA ALA A 180 9.21 -13.99 3.39
C ALA A 180 10.10 -13.84 4.63
N VAL A 181 10.42 -12.59 4.99
CA VAL A 181 11.18 -12.26 6.20
C VAL A 181 10.46 -11.13 6.93
N HIS A 182 10.16 -11.35 8.20
CA HIS A 182 9.52 -10.36 9.07
C HIS A 182 10.47 -9.93 10.19
N VAL A 183 10.62 -8.62 10.41
CA VAL A 183 11.59 -8.07 11.36
C VAL A 183 10.90 -7.26 12.45
N VAL A 184 11.21 -7.57 13.70
CA VAL A 184 10.72 -6.85 14.88
C VAL A 184 11.93 -6.31 15.65
N GLN A 185 12.05 -4.98 15.70
CA GLN A 185 12.99 -4.32 16.59
C GLN A 185 12.36 -4.19 17.98
N THR A 186 12.95 -4.84 18.98
CA THR A 186 12.52 -4.64 20.38
C THR A 186 13.24 -3.45 21.00
N THR A 187 12.69 -2.93 22.09
CA THR A 187 13.27 -1.87 22.92
C THR A 187 13.52 -2.38 24.33
N ALA A 188 14.13 -1.57 25.19
CA ALA A 188 14.31 -1.90 26.61
C ALA A 188 12.94 -2.09 27.33
N GLU A 189 11.91 -1.38 26.88
CA GLU A 189 10.57 -1.34 27.45
C GLU A 189 9.65 -2.44 26.91
N THR A 190 10.06 -3.17 25.87
CA THR A 190 9.19 -4.18 25.21
C THR A 190 8.67 -5.23 26.19
N ALA A 191 9.52 -5.72 27.09
CA ALA A 191 9.11 -6.67 28.13
C ALA A 191 8.14 -6.05 29.16
N HIS A 192 8.33 -4.76 29.47
CA HIS A 192 7.46 -4.01 30.39
C HIS A 192 6.09 -3.71 29.81
N LEU A 193 5.98 -3.51 28.50
CA LEU A 193 4.69 -3.38 27.82
C LEU A 193 3.99 -4.74 27.73
N TYR A 194 4.69 -5.78 27.28
CA TYR A 194 4.08 -7.08 27.02
C TYR A 194 3.57 -7.78 28.29
N ARG A 195 4.22 -7.59 29.45
CA ARG A 195 3.73 -8.16 30.73
C ARG A 195 2.34 -7.66 31.14
N LEU A 196 1.93 -6.49 30.66
CA LEU A 196 0.60 -5.93 30.96
C LEU A 196 -0.54 -6.79 30.40
N ASN A 197 -0.25 -7.72 29.50
CA ASN A 197 -1.22 -8.70 29.02
C ASN A 197 -1.54 -9.82 30.05
N GLY A 198 -0.84 -9.89 31.19
CA GLY A 198 -1.13 -10.81 32.28
C GLY A 198 0.06 -11.64 32.78
N ASP A 199 1.14 -11.74 32.01
CA ASP A 199 2.35 -12.47 32.42
C ASP A 199 3.32 -11.56 33.19
N TYR A 200 3.06 -11.46 34.49
CA TYR A 200 3.78 -10.59 35.42
C TYR A 200 5.09 -11.19 35.98
N ASN A 201 5.62 -12.29 35.41
CA ASN A 201 6.84 -12.94 35.89
C ASN A 201 8.02 -11.95 36.04
N PRO A 202 8.64 -11.83 37.24
CA PRO A 202 9.73 -10.89 37.48
C PRO A 202 10.96 -11.09 36.57
N LEU A 203 11.12 -12.27 35.96
CA LEU A 203 12.17 -12.55 34.97
C LEU A 203 12.19 -11.57 33.78
N HIS A 204 11.06 -10.89 33.53
CA HIS A 204 10.86 -9.93 32.45
C HIS A 204 10.84 -8.47 32.89
N ALA A 205 10.97 -8.20 34.19
CA ALA A 205 10.82 -6.85 34.74
C ALA A 205 12.05 -6.35 35.50
N THR A 206 12.89 -7.26 36.01
CA THR A 206 14.04 -6.90 36.84
C THR A 206 15.19 -7.90 36.59
N PRO A 207 16.47 -7.51 36.69
CA PRO A 207 17.59 -8.34 36.22
C PRO A 207 17.90 -9.55 37.12
N GLU A 208 17.60 -9.48 38.42
CA GLU A 208 18.10 -10.42 39.43
C GLU A 208 17.66 -11.88 39.20
N PRO A 209 16.40 -12.19 38.80
CA PRO A 209 16.01 -13.56 38.49
C PRO A 209 16.77 -14.13 37.29
N GLY A 210 16.96 -13.33 36.23
CA GLY A 210 17.64 -13.76 35.02
C GLY A 210 19.14 -13.95 35.23
N GLU A 211 19.78 -13.13 36.08
CA GLU A 211 21.15 -13.36 36.55
C GLU A 211 21.29 -14.68 37.31
N LYS A 212 20.37 -14.96 38.25
CA LYS A 212 20.35 -16.23 39.01
C LYS A 212 20.17 -17.46 38.11
N MET A 213 19.45 -17.31 37.00
CA MET A 213 19.24 -18.38 36.01
C MET A 213 20.35 -18.46 34.95
N GLY A 214 21.34 -17.55 34.97
CA GLY A 214 22.47 -17.54 34.05
C GLY A 214 22.19 -16.89 32.68
N PHE A 215 21.14 -16.08 32.56
CA PHE A 215 20.82 -15.34 31.32
C PHE A 215 21.55 -13.99 31.23
N GLY A 216 22.08 -13.49 32.36
CA GLY A 216 22.85 -12.26 32.45
C GLY A 216 22.01 -10.98 32.44
N GLY A 217 20.80 -11.03 33.01
CA GLY A 217 19.86 -9.91 33.13
C GLY A 217 18.43 -10.29 32.78
N ALA A 218 17.54 -9.30 32.68
CA ALA A 218 16.15 -9.50 32.26
C ALA A 218 16.08 -9.99 30.81
N ILE A 219 15.09 -10.84 30.51
CA ILE A 219 14.83 -11.36 29.17
C ILE A 219 13.40 -11.00 28.75
N ILE A 220 13.15 -10.91 27.45
CA ILE A 220 11.80 -10.78 26.91
C ILE A 220 11.05 -12.12 27.08
N HIS A 221 9.72 -12.07 27.26
CA HIS A 221 8.86 -13.24 27.28
C HIS A 221 9.08 -14.10 26.02
N GLY A 222 9.26 -15.41 26.20
CA GLY A 222 9.24 -16.34 25.07
C GLY A 222 7.94 -16.16 24.26
N LEU A 223 6.81 -15.98 24.96
CA LEU A 223 5.51 -15.73 24.36
C LEU A 223 5.43 -14.44 23.53
N PHE A 224 6.16 -13.39 23.89
CA PHE A 224 6.26 -12.22 23.01
C PHE A 224 6.90 -12.61 21.67
N SER A 225 8.03 -13.33 21.72
CA SER A 225 8.73 -13.76 20.49
C SER A 225 7.84 -14.68 19.65
N TRP A 226 7.07 -15.55 20.31
CA TRP A 226 6.15 -16.47 19.66
C TRP A 226 4.96 -15.76 19.02
N ASN A 227 4.37 -14.78 19.72
CA ASN A 227 3.26 -14.00 19.20
C ASN A 227 3.67 -13.00 18.12
N SER A 228 4.85 -12.39 18.21
CA SER A 228 5.38 -11.53 17.16
C SER A 228 5.77 -12.32 15.91
N ALA A 229 6.25 -13.56 16.05
CA ALA A 229 6.40 -14.48 14.93
C ALA A 229 5.03 -14.86 14.31
N ALA A 230 3.99 -15.09 15.13
CA ALA A 230 2.64 -15.34 14.65
C ALA A 230 2.07 -14.16 13.85
N HIS A 231 2.26 -12.95 14.36
CA HIS A 231 1.94 -11.69 13.68
C HIS A 231 2.66 -11.60 12.34
N GLY A 232 3.98 -11.78 12.32
CA GLY A 232 4.76 -11.78 11.08
C GLY A 232 4.24 -12.80 10.06
N VAL A 233 4.03 -14.05 10.46
CA VAL A 233 3.55 -15.09 9.53
C VAL A 233 2.15 -14.76 8.98
N LEU A 234 1.24 -14.27 9.81
CA LEU A 234 -0.09 -13.87 9.37
C LEU A 234 -0.07 -12.63 8.47
N ARG A 235 0.79 -11.65 8.78
CA ARG A 235 0.95 -10.43 8.00
C ARG A 235 1.55 -10.73 6.63
N GLU A 236 2.66 -11.45 6.58
CA GLU A 236 3.39 -11.71 5.32
C GLU A 236 2.67 -12.69 4.39
N LEU A 237 2.04 -13.75 4.92
CA LEU A 237 1.44 -14.81 4.09
C LEU A 237 -0.08 -14.95 4.21
N GLY A 238 -0.68 -14.42 5.28
CA GLY A 238 -2.11 -14.52 5.57
C GLY A 238 -2.92 -13.27 5.25
N GLY A 239 -2.29 -12.21 4.69
CA GLY A 239 -2.95 -10.95 4.36
C GLY A 239 -3.46 -10.18 5.57
N SER A 240 -2.90 -10.40 6.76
CA SER A 240 -3.35 -9.84 8.05
C SER A 240 -4.81 -10.20 8.43
N ASP A 241 -5.49 -11.10 7.72
CA ASP A 241 -6.86 -11.51 8.08
C ASP A 241 -6.82 -12.60 9.20
N PRO A 242 -7.39 -12.34 10.39
CA PRO A 242 -7.35 -13.28 11.51
C PRO A 242 -7.97 -14.66 11.19
N LYS A 243 -8.85 -14.76 10.20
CA LYS A 243 -9.49 -16.03 9.80
C LYS A 243 -8.54 -16.99 9.09
N ASN A 244 -7.39 -16.50 8.63
CA ASN A 244 -6.47 -17.29 7.83
C ASN A 244 -5.51 -18.13 8.66
N LEU A 245 -5.29 -17.81 9.94
CA LEU A 245 -4.44 -18.61 10.83
C LEU A 245 -5.26 -19.68 11.56
N LYS A 246 -5.01 -20.96 11.29
CA LYS A 246 -5.70 -22.09 11.94
C LYS A 246 -4.90 -22.74 13.05
N GLU A 247 -3.60 -22.88 12.84
CA GLU A 247 -2.69 -23.49 13.81
C GLU A 247 -1.36 -22.78 13.75
N ILE A 248 -0.71 -22.63 14.89
CA ILE A 248 0.69 -22.21 14.96
C ILE A 248 1.39 -22.92 16.11
N GLN A 249 2.64 -23.30 15.90
CA GLN A 249 3.50 -23.85 16.91
C GLN A 249 4.95 -23.42 16.72
N ALA A 250 5.72 -23.38 17.81
CA ALA A 250 7.17 -23.25 17.78
C ALA A 250 7.77 -23.72 19.11
N ARG A 251 9.05 -24.08 19.06
CA ARG A 251 9.88 -24.42 20.21
C ARG A 251 10.75 -23.23 20.61
N PHE A 252 10.79 -22.93 21.90
CA PHE A 252 11.66 -21.91 22.47
C PHE A 252 13.09 -22.45 22.52
N ALA A 253 13.98 -21.84 21.73
CA ALA A 253 15.34 -22.32 21.54
C ALA A 253 16.36 -21.53 22.37
N SER A 254 16.14 -20.24 22.61
CA SER A 254 17.04 -19.38 23.38
C SER A 254 16.33 -18.13 23.92
N PRO A 255 16.82 -17.56 25.03
CA PRO A 255 16.31 -16.30 25.56
C PRO A 255 16.63 -15.13 24.63
N VAL A 256 15.79 -14.10 24.70
CA VAL A 256 15.92 -12.84 23.95
C VAL A 256 16.13 -11.70 24.95
N ARG A 257 17.07 -10.79 24.68
CA ARG A 257 17.28 -9.62 25.53
C ARG A 257 16.41 -8.44 25.06
N PRO A 258 15.91 -7.60 25.98
CA PRO A 258 15.33 -6.31 25.61
C PRO A 258 16.30 -5.51 24.74
N GLY A 259 15.81 -5.00 23.59
CA GLY A 259 16.62 -4.30 22.59
C GLY A 259 17.13 -5.18 21.45
N ASP A 260 17.09 -6.52 21.57
CA ASP A 260 17.47 -7.41 20.47
C ASP A 260 16.54 -7.22 19.26
N LYS A 261 17.10 -7.31 18.05
CA LYS A 261 16.32 -7.40 16.81
C LYS A 261 15.95 -8.85 16.55
N LEU A 262 14.66 -9.12 16.32
CA LEU A 262 14.14 -10.43 15.95
C LEU A 262 13.85 -10.50 14.45
N ILE A 263 14.33 -11.55 13.80
CA ILE A 263 14.18 -11.80 12.37
C ILE A 263 13.49 -13.15 12.22
N THR A 264 12.25 -13.14 11.75
CA THR A 264 11.47 -14.35 11.45
C THR A 264 11.56 -14.65 9.96
N GLU A 265 12.27 -15.72 9.62
CA GLU A 265 12.35 -16.27 8.27
C GLU A 265 11.20 -17.27 8.07
N ILE A 266 10.51 -17.19 6.94
CA ILE A 266 9.23 -17.88 6.69
C ILE A 266 9.30 -18.62 5.36
N TRP A 267 8.88 -19.89 5.33
CA TRP A 267 8.88 -20.73 4.13
C TRP A 267 7.52 -21.39 3.90
N ARG A 268 7.05 -21.30 2.66
CA ARG A 268 5.96 -22.11 2.11
C ARG A 268 6.47 -23.52 1.80
N THR A 269 5.79 -24.54 2.32
CA THR A 269 6.14 -25.94 2.04
C THR A 269 5.44 -26.48 0.80
N GLY A 270 4.34 -25.85 0.36
CA GLY A 270 3.44 -26.41 -0.65
C GLY A 270 2.59 -27.59 -0.16
N SER A 271 2.75 -28.04 1.08
CA SER A 271 1.95 -29.13 1.65
C SER A 271 0.59 -28.60 2.10
N LEU A 272 -0.47 -28.99 1.38
CA LEU A 272 -1.84 -28.58 1.63
C LEU A 272 -2.63 -29.65 2.40
N GLN A 273 -3.36 -29.22 3.43
CA GLN A 273 -4.28 -30.05 4.19
C GLN A 273 -5.56 -29.24 4.49
N ASP A 274 -6.72 -29.74 4.03
CA ASP A 274 -8.03 -29.14 4.26
C ASP A 274 -8.15 -27.65 3.89
N GLY A 275 -7.49 -27.23 2.80
CA GLY A 275 -7.46 -25.83 2.35
C GLY A 275 -6.48 -24.92 3.11
N TYR A 276 -5.65 -25.49 3.98
CA TYR A 276 -4.57 -24.80 4.68
C TYR A 276 -3.23 -25.30 4.18
N GLU A 277 -2.32 -24.38 3.87
CA GLU A 277 -0.92 -24.66 3.58
C GLU A 277 -0.12 -24.73 4.88
N GLU A 278 0.77 -25.71 4.95
CA GLU A 278 1.78 -25.76 5.97
C GLU A 278 2.92 -24.78 5.66
N ILE A 279 3.17 -23.90 6.62
CA ILE A 279 4.26 -22.93 6.58
C ILE A 279 5.28 -23.31 7.65
N ARG A 280 6.57 -23.18 7.34
CA ARG A 280 7.67 -23.30 8.30
C ARG A 280 8.21 -21.91 8.63
N PHE A 281 8.68 -21.72 9.86
CA PHE A 281 9.39 -20.50 10.21
C PHE A 281 10.46 -20.73 11.29
N VAL A 282 11.43 -19.85 11.33
CA VAL A 282 12.48 -19.78 12.36
C VAL A 282 12.68 -18.31 12.70
N THR A 283 12.70 -18.00 14.00
CA THR A 283 13.02 -16.65 14.47
C THR A 283 14.44 -16.65 15.03
N LYS A 284 15.26 -15.72 14.56
CA LYS A 284 16.65 -15.51 15.00
C LYS A 284 16.80 -14.12 15.61
N ASN A 285 17.81 -13.95 16.46
CA ASN A 285 18.24 -12.61 16.84
C ASN A 285 19.22 -12.01 15.81
N ASP A 286 19.64 -10.77 16.04
CA ASP A 286 20.64 -10.02 15.25
C ASP A 286 21.99 -10.74 15.10
N LYS A 287 22.33 -11.65 16.02
CA LYS A 287 23.54 -12.50 15.99
C LYS A 287 23.33 -13.81 15.23
N GLY A 288 22.18 -13.99 14.59
CA GLY A 288 21.83 -15.20 13.83
C GLY A 288 21.49 -16.42 14.70
N LYS A 289 21.39 -16.26 16.02
CA LYS A 289 21.04 -17.36 16.94
C LYS A 289 19.53 -17.59 16.90
N ALA A 290 19.11 -18.84 16.69
CA ALA A 290 17.70 -19.20 16.73
C ALA A 290 17.13 -19.00 18.15
N VAL A 291 16.06 -18.20 18.24
CA VAL A 291 15.29 -17.96 19.47
C VAL A 291 13.98 -18.76 19.45
N LEU A 292 13.40 -18.94 18.26
CA LEU A 292 12.35 -19.91 18.00
C LEU A 292 12.79 -20.87 16.89
N SER A 293 12.60 -22.17 17.14
CA SER A 293 12.89 -23.24 16.20
C SER A 293 11.66 -24.12 16.01
N ASN A 294 11.65 -24.98 14.98
CA ASN A 294 10.50 -25.85 14.69
C ASN A 294 9.19 -25.07 14.57
N GLY A 295 9.26 -23.86 14.01
CA GLY A 295 8.09 -23.06 13.71
C GLY A 295 7.28 -23.71 12.61
N ARG A 296 6.00 -23.93 12.88
CA ARG A 296 5.02 -24.43 11.91
C ARG A 296 3.74 -23.66 12.09
N CYS A 297 3.10 -23.25 11.00
CA CYS A 297 1.71 -22.85 11.04
C CYS A 297 0.89 -23.54 9.94
N LEU A 298 -0.41 -23.65 10.15
CA LEU A 298 -1.39 -23.93 9.10
C LEU A 298 -2.07 -22.62 8.75
N MET A 299 -1.72 -22.09 7.59
CA MET A 299 -2.25 -20.84 7.04
C MET A 299 -3.22 -21.17 5.93
N LYS A 300 -4.37 -20.49 5.85
CA LYS A 300 -5.32 -20.70 4.75
C LYS A 300 -4.57 -20.48 3.44
N HIS A 301 -4.70 -21.43 2.50
CA HIS A 301 -4.02 -21.29 1.23
C HIS A 301 -4.73 -20.22 0.40
N ILE A 302 -4.19 -19.01 0.46
CA ILE A 302 -4.64 -17.90 -0.37
C ILE A 302 -4.00 -18.11 -1.73
N VAL A 303 -4.74 -18.73 -2.65
CA VAL A 303 -4.38 -18.68 -4.07
C VAL A 303 -4.54 -17.23 -4.48
N CYS A 304 -3.46 -16.54 -4.83
CA CYS A 304 -3.59 -15.42 -5.75
C CYS A 304 -4.12 -16.00 -7.06
N ARG A 305 -5.46 -16.09 -7.20
CA ARG A 305 -6.08 -16.40 -8.48
C ARG A 305 -5.82 -15.21 -9.37
N VAL A 306 -4.80 -15.33 -10.21
CA VAL A 306 -4.96 -14.88 -11.60
C VAL A 306 -6.13 -15.72 -12.11
N ILE A 307 -7.31 -15.10 -12.25
CA ILE A 307 -8.48 -15.78 -12.79
C ILE A 307 -8.16 -16.06 -14.26
N ILE A 308 -7.96 -17.33 -14.59
CA ILE A 308 -8.10 -17.86 -15.94
C ILE A 308 -9.38 -18.71 -15.89
N ASP A 309 -10.40 -18.34 -16.67
CA ASP A 309 -11.73 -18.94 -16.65
C ASP A 309 -11.73 -20.35 -17.32
N PRO A 310 -12.36 -21.40 -16.75
CA PRO A 310 -12.29 -22.78 -17.26
C PRO A 310 -13.29 -23.15 -18.37
N GLU A 311 -14.15 -22.27 -18.89
CA GLU A 311 -15.18 -22.65 -19.89
C GLU A 311 -14.70 -22.75 -21.36
N ILE A 312 -13.40 -22.88 -21.63
CA ILE A 312 -12.94 -23.21 -22.99
C ILE A 312 -12.87 -24.73 -23.18
N ARG A 313 -13.96 -25.32 -23.74
CA ARG A 313 -13.89 -26.62 -24.42
C ARG A 313 -12.99 -26.50 -25.65
N TRP A 314 -11.74 -26.92 -25.55
CA TRP A 314 -10.85 -27.07 -26.71
C TRP A 314 -11.16 -28.37 -27.45
N SER A 315 -11.70 -28.24 -28.67
CA SER A 315 -11.74 -29.29 -29.67
C SER A 315 -10.34 -29.50 -30.27
N GLY A 316 -9.57 -30.44 -29.74
CA GLY A 316 -8.28 -30.79 -30.34
C GLY A 316 -7.38 -31.71 -29.53
N LYS A 317 -7.75 -33.00 -29.40
CA LYS A 317 -6.83 -34.04 -28.92
C LYS A 317 -5.70 -34.26 -29.93
N ARG A 318 -4.45 -33.87 -29.61
CA ARG A 318 -3.21 -34.70 -29.71
C ARG A 318 -1.85 -33.97 -29.63
N GLN A 319 -1.75 -32.65 -29.46
CA GLN A 319 -0.43 -31.98 -29.45
C GLN A 319 -0.08 -31.16 -28.20
N ILE A 320 -0.84 -31.27 -27.12
CA ILE A 320 -0.57 -30.57 -25.85
C ILE A 320 -0.42 -31.60 -24.73
N THR A 321 0.53 -32.52 -24.89
CA THR A 321 0.90 -33.46 -23.81
C THR A 321 2.40 -33.43 -23.53
N GLU A 322 3.22 -32.88 -24.44
CA GLU A 322 4.67 -32.72 -24.25
C GLU A 322 5.07 -31.33 -23.71
N SER A 323 4.29 -30.28 -23.97
CA SER A 323 4.58 -28.91 -23.53
C SER A 323 4.17 -28.62 -22.08
N ILE A 324 3.10 -29.28 -21.59
CA ILE A 324 2.66 -29.17 -20.19
C ILE A 324 3.62 -29.91 -19.25
N GLN A 325 4.18 -31.05 -19.68
CA GLN A 325 5.22 -31.74 -18.92
C GLN A 325 6.52 -30.91 -18.77
N ARG A 326 6.86 -30.03 -19.72
CA ARG A 326 8.06 -29.18 -19.62
C ARG A 326 7.94 -28.02 -18.64
N ILE A 327 6.74 -27.47 -18.43
CA ILE A 327 6.52 -26.36 -17.48
C ILE A 327 6.36 -26.90 -16.05
N GLU A 328 5.73 -28.07 -15.87
CA GLU A 328 5.68 -28.73 -14.55
C GLU A 328 7.06 -29.23 -14.09
N ILE A 329 7.94 -29.67 -15.00
CA ILE A 329 9.30 -30.13 -14.66
C ILE A 329 10.23 -28.98 -14.27
N LEU A 330 10.00 -27.75 -14.76
CA LEU A 330 10.82 -26.58 -14.39
C LEU A 330 10.43 -25.99 -13.02
N ILE A 331 9.19 -26.22 -12.56
CA ILE A 331 8.74 -25.80 -11.22
C ILE A 331 9.15 -26.83 -10.14
N GLN A 332 9.40 -28.09 -10.51
CA GLN A 332 9.90 -29.12 -9.57
C GLN A 332 11.43 -29.12 -9.36
N ARG A 333 12.22 -28.30 -10.06
CA ARG A 333 13.68 -28.24 -9.93
C ARG A 333 14.14 -26.85 -9.49
N GLY A 334 14.11 -26.60 -8.18
CA GLY A 334 14.46 -25.31 -7.58
C GLY A 334 15.78 -24.70 -8.06
N ALA A 335 15.68 -23.65 -8.88
CA ALA A 335 16.80 -22.81 -9.27
C ALA A 335 16.61 -21.39 -8.70
N PRO A 336 17.65 -20.79 -8.08
CA PRO A 336 17.54 -19.51 -7.38
C PRO A 336 17.58 -18.31 -8.34
N PHE A 337 16.70 -17.35 -8.11
CA PHE A 337 16.81 -16.01 -8.71
C PHE A 337 17.86 -15.19 -7.94
N SER A 338 19.14 -15.27 -8.34
CA SER A 338 20.10 -14.20 -8.05
C SER A 338 21.25 -14.13 -9.07
N LYS A 339 21.46 -12.93 -9.62
CA LYS A 339 22.64 -12.39 -10.31
C LYS A 339 23.11 -13.07 -11.61
N ALA A 340 22.86 -12.41 -12.73
CA ALA A 340 23.90 -11.87 -13.64
C ALA A 340 23.24 -11.22 -14.87
N TYR A 341 23.39 -9.90 -15.01
CA TYR A 341 23.48 -9.29 -16.34
C TYR A 341 24.71 -8.37 -16.32
N GLN A 342 25.85 -8.97 -16.71
CA GLN A 342 26.96 -8.22 -17.29
C GLN A 342 26.59 -7.97 -18.75
N SER A 343 26.66 -6.70 -19.15
CA SER A 343 26.55 -6.27 -20.54
C SER A 343 27.68 -6.85 -21.39
N PRO A 344 27.41 -7.34 -22.61
CA PRO A 344 28.39 -7.34 -23.68
C PRO A 344 28.20 -6.08 -24.54
N THR A 345 29.23 -5.24 -24.52
CA THR A 345 29.52 -4.23 -25.53
C THR A 345 29.53 -4.85 -26.93
N ILE A 346 28.71 -4.35 -27.85
CA ILE A 346 28.97 -4.46 -29.30
C ILE A 346 28.78 -3.10 -29.97
N SER A 347 29.88 -2.67 -30.58
CA SER A 347 30.11 -1.48 -31.39
C SER A 347 29.18 -1.40 -32.61
N ALA A 348 28.55 -0.24 -32.79
CA ALA A 348 27.97 0.16 -34.07
C ALA A 348 29.05 0.90 -34.89
N ARG A 349 29.43 0.32 -36.03
CA ARG A 349 30.03 1.05 -37.16
C ARG A 349 29.00 1.06 -38.29
N CYS A 350 28.69 2.27 -38.77
CA CYS A 350 28.09 2.51 -40.08
C CYS A 350 29.10 2.09 -41.17
N PRO A 351 28.70 1.72 -42.41
CA PRO A 351 28.39 2.79 -43.38
C PRO A 351 27.43 2.45 -44.57
N THR A 352 26.86 3.55 -45.11
CA THR A 352 26.59 3.89 -46.54
C THR A 352 25.46 3.28 -47.39
N LEU A 353 24.63 4.21 -47.87
CA LEU A 353 23.78 4.30 -49.08
C LEU A 353 24.28 3.63 -50.36
N VAL A 354 23.36 3.11 -51.20
CA VAL A 354 23.24 3.36 -52.67
C VAL A 354 21.80 3.02 -53.18
N ARG A 355 21.27 3.87 -54.09
CA ARG A 355 20.00 3.81 -54.87
C ARG A 355 20.02 2.77 -56.02
N THR A 356 18.85 2.31 -56.50
CA THR A 356 18.30 2.55 -57.89
C THR A 356 17.04 1.72 -58.24
N ASN A 357 16.03 2.39 -58.83
CA ASN A 357 15.11 2.10 -59.99
C ASN A 357 14.87 0.63 -60.46
N SER A 358 13.77 0.16 -61.09
CA SER A 358 12.55 0.73 -61.74
C SER A 358 11.67 -0.42 -62.30
N SER A 359 10.34 -0.18 -62.45
CA SER A 359 9.38 -0.64 -63.49
C SER A 359 9.16 -2.14 -63.86
N VAL A 360 7.89 -2.58 -63.93
CA VAL A 360 7.10 -2.93 -65.15
C VAL A 360 5.86 -3.79 -64.77
N ALA A 361 4.72 -3.49 -65.39
CA ALA A 361 3.42 -4.18 -65.28
C ALA A 361 3.19 -5.20 -66.43
N ALA A 362 2.37 -6.25 -66.23
CA ALA A 362 1.40 -6.79 -67.21
C ALA A 362 0.63 -8.05 -66.74
N ASN A 363 -0.58 -8.20 -67.29
CA ASN A 363 -1.67 -9.16 -67.08
C ASN A 363 -1.39 -10.65 -67.44
N ALA A 364 -2.15 -11.59 -66.86
CA ALA A 364 -3.20 -12.43 -67.53
C ALA A 364 -3.51 -13.77 -66.80
N ARG A 365 -4.69 -14.33 -67.12
CA ARG A 365 -5.52 -15.31 -66.37
C ARG A 365 -5.14 -16.81 -66.50
N ALA A 366 -5.49 -17.53 -65.41
CA ALA A 366 -6.11 -18.87 -65.26
C ALA A 366 -5.40 -20.15 -65.79
N THR A 367 -5.15 -21.12 -64.88
CA THR A 367 -5.91 -22.39 -64.77
C THR A 367 -5.55 -23.20 -63.52
N SER A 368 -6.55 -23.97 -63.08
CA SER A 368 -6.75 -24.89 -61.94
C SER A 368 -5.62 -25.82 -61.43
N SER A 369 -5.54 -25.84 -60.08
CA SER A 369 -5.46 -26.98 -59.14
C SER A 369 -4.40 -28.09 -59.32
N SER A 370 -3.44 -28.15 -58.39
CA SER A 370 -3.40 -29.19 -57.34
C SER A 370 -2.37 -28.81 -56.27
N SER A 371 -2.77 -29.00 -55.02
CA SER A 371 -2.17 -28.47 -53.80
C SER A 371 -0.86 -29.16 -53.42
N ALA A 372 0.23 -28.38 -53.37
CA ALA A 372 1.45 -28.69 -52.64
C ALA A 372 1.33 -28.25 -51.18
N ASN A 373 1.87 -29.08 -50.29
CA ASN A 373 2.27 -28.71 -48.94
C ASN A 373 3.27 -27.55 -49.00
N GLU A 374 3.00 -26.46 -48.28
CA GLU A 374 4.00 -25.56 -47.69
C GLU A 374 3.29 -24.64 -46.67
N ASP A 375 4.02 -24.31 -45.59
CA ASP A 375 3.65 -23.59 -44.37
C ASP A 375 2.63 -22.43 -44.52
N PRO A 376 1.69 -22.27 -43.57
CA PRO A 376 1.05 -20.99 -43.31
C PRO A 376 1.53 -20.44 -41.96
N TRP A 377 2.59 -19.62 -41.98
CA TRP A 377 2.53 -18.42 -41.15
C TRP A 377 1.33 -17.60 -41.64
N PRO A 378 0.40 -17.17 -40.78
CA PRO A 378 -0.80 -16.49 -41.25
C PRO A 378 -0.42 -15.18 -41.93
N VAL A 379 -0.58 -15.20 -43.26
CA VAL A 379 -0.73 -14.04 -44.14
C VAL A 379 -1.80 -13.13 -43.53
N HIS A 380 -1.46 -11.85 -43.37
CA HIS A 380 -2.39 -10.78 -43.03
C HIS A 380 -3.66 -10.85 -43.90
N LEU A 381 -4.76 -11.33 -43.35
CA LEU A 381 -6.08 -11.15 -43.93
C LEU A 381 -6.60 -9.76 -43.57
N LYS A 382 -6.51 -8.85 -44.55
CA LYS A 382 -7.45 -7.72 -44.63
C LYS A 382 -8.84 -8.27 -44.93
N SER A 383 -9.64 -8.43 -43.89
CA SER A 383 -11.09 -8.22 -43.91
C SER A 383 -11.45 -7.72 -42.52
N SER A 384 -11.92 -6.48 -42.37
CA SER A 384 -12.33 -6.00 -41.06
C SER A 384 -13.57 -6.79 -40.60
N LYS A 385 -13.37 -7.87 -39.82
CA LYS A 385 -14.42 -8.54 -39.03
C LYS A 385 -15.16 -7.51 -38.16
N TRP A 386 -14.44 -6.47 -37.77
CA TRP A 386 -14.87 -5.34 -36.97
C TRP A 386 -15.63 -4.35 -37.86
N GLU A 387 -16.95 -4.43 -37.85
CA GLU A 387 -17.84 -3.51 -38.57
C GLU A 387 -18.05 -2.22 -37.78
N SER A 388 -18.48 -1.17 -38.48
CA SER A 388 -18.91 0.09 -37.88
C SER A 388 -20.44 0.14 -37.86
N LEU A 389 -21.01 0.44 -36.70
CA LEU A 389 -22.44 0.68 -36.51
C LEU A 389 -22.68 2.15 -36.20
N GLN A 390 -23.58 2.79 -36.95
CA GLN A 390 -24.02 4.14 -36.65
C GLN A 390 -25.17 4.10 -35.65
N LEU A 391 -24.95 4.65 -34.45
CA LEU A 391 -25.96 4.82 -33.42
C LEU A 391 -26.15 6.30 -33.10
N GLY A 392 -27.37 6.70 -32.74
CA GLY A 392 -27.63 8.09 -32.39
C GLY A 392 -29.04 8.36 -31.90
N HIS A 393 -29.23 9.54 -31.30
CA HIS A 393 -30.54 10.00 -30.81
C HIS A 393 -30.65 11.52 -31.00
N ALA A 394 -31.87 12.00 -31.32
CA ALA A 394 -32.17 13.42 -31.51
C ALA A 394 -31.22 14.15 -32.49
N GLY A 395 -30.90 13.49 -33.62
CA GLY A 395 -30.06 14.06 -34.69
C GLY A 395 -28.56 14.02 -34.43
N GLN A 396 -28.11 13.43 -33.31
CA GLN A 396 -26.69 13.22 -33.01
C GLN A 396 -26.34 11.75 -33.26
N ASN A 397 -25.63 11.48 -34.36
CA ASN A 397 -25.21 10.13 -34.76
C ASN A 397 -23.69 9.97 -34.62
N SER A 398 -23.24 8.77 -34.28
CA SER A 398 -21.81 8.43 -34.15
C SER A 398 -21.56 6.98 -34.56
N ASN A 399 -20.36 6.72 -35.06
CA ASN A 399 -19.96 5.41 -35.54
C ASN A 399 -19.21 4.66 -34.45
N PHE A 400 -19.63 3.44 -34.12
CA PHE A 400 -19.00 2.60 -33.11
C PHE A 400 -18.54 1.28 -33.73
N GLY A 401 -17.39 0.77 -33.30
CA GLY A 401 -17.00 -0.60 -33.66
C GLY A 401 -17.98 -1.59 -33.03
N THR A 402 -18.49 -2.55 -33.79
CA THR A 402 -19.45 -3.55 -33.28
C THR A 402 -18.86 -4.36 -32.13
N PHE A 403 -17.63 -4.85 -32.25
CA PHE A 403 -16.98 -5.55 -31.14
C PHE A 403 -16.72 -4.65 -29.95
N TRP A 404 -16.36 -3.38 -30.18
CA TRP A 404 -16.19 -2.41 -29.10
C TRP A 404 -17.50 -2.20 -28.33
N LEU A 405 -18.65 -2.12 -29.02
CA LEU A 405 -19.96 -2.06 -28.37
C LEU A 405 -20.18 -3.31 -27.51
N ARG A 406 -20.02 -4.51 -28.08
CA ARG A 406 -20.22 -5.78 -27.35
C ARG A 406 -19.32 -5.87 -26.12
N ASP A 407 -18.06 -5.47 -26.27
CA ASP A 407 -17.05 -5.43 -25.23
C ASP A 407 -17.39 -4.42 -24.11
N ASN A 408 -17.98 -3.28 -24.46
CA ASN A 408 -18.34 -2.20 -23.53
C ASN A 408 -19.85 -2.14 -23.24
N CYS A 409 -20.54 -3.28 -23.28
CA CYS A 409 -21.95 -3.39 -22.90
C CYS A 409 -22.19 -2.85 -21.48
N GLN A 410 -23.24 -2.04 -21.28
CA GLN A 410 -23.54 -1.40 -20.00
C GLN A 410 -24.53 -2.20 -19.12
N CYS A 411 -24.85 -3.44 -19.48
CA CYS A 411 -25.73 -4.28 -18.67
C CYS A 411 -25.02 -4.82 -17.42
N SER A 412 -25.80 -5.22 -16.41
CA SER A 412 -25.27 -5.71 -15.12
C SER A 412 -24.47 -7.02 -15.21
N LYS A 413 -24.52 -7.72 -16.35
CA LYS A 413 -23.69 -8.91 -16.61
C LYS A 413 -22.28 -8.56 -17.11
N CYS A 414 -22.11 -7.41 -17.74
CA CYS A 414 -20.85 -6.95 -18.35
C CYS A 414 -20.13 -5.89 -17.52
N ILE A 415 -20.90 -5.13 -16.72
CA ILE A 415 -20.39 -4.16 -15.74
C ILE A 415 -21.00 -4.48 -14.38
N HIS A 416 -20.16 -4.69 -13.37
CA HIS A 416 -20.62 -4.93 -12.01
C HIS A 416 -21.41 -3.70 -11.50
N PRO A 417 -22.62 -3.86 -10.95
CA PRO A 417 -23.49 -2.75 -10.58
C PRO A 417 -22.86 -1.80 -9.55
N ASP A 418 -22.15 -2.35 -8.54
CA ASP A 418 -21.57 -1.54 -7.46
C ASP A 418 -20.18 -0.97 -7.79
N THR A 419 -19.25 -1.82 -8.24
CA THR A 419 -17.86 -1.40 -8.50
C THR A 419 -17.71 -0.64 -9.81
N ARG A 420 -18.70 -0.74 -10.72
CA ARG A 420 -18.63 -0.23 -12.10
C ARG A 420 -17.45 -0.78 -12.90
N GLN A 421 -16.85 -1.86 -12.44
CA GLN A 421 -15.78 -2.55 -13.14
C GLN A 421 -16.36 -3.54 -14.15
N ARG A 422 -15.61 -3.74 -15.23
CA ARG A 422 -15.86 -4.75 -16.24
C ARG A 422 -15.83 -6.14 -15.61
N THR A 423 -16.87 -6.92 -15.89
CA THR A 423 -16.97 -8.35 -15.51
C THR A 423 -16.80 -9.27 -16.71
N VAL A 424 -16.98 -8.75 -17.93
CA VAL A 424 -16.77 -9.51 -19.16
C VAL A 424 -15.27 -9.66 -19.45
N ASP A 425 -14.82 -10.89 -19.71
CA ASP A 425 -13.53 -11.14 -20.32
C ASP A 425 -13.62 -10.81 -21.82
N THR A 426 -12.98 -9.72 -22.23
CA THR A 426 -12.89 -9.26 -23.63
C THR A 426 -12.48 -10.38 -24.59
N PHE A 427 -11.57 -11.25 -24.15
CA PHE A 427 -11.00 -12.29 -25.01
C PHE A 427 -11.82 -13.58 -25.02
N ALA A 428 -12.84 -13.70 -24.17
CA ALA A 428 -13.85 -14.75 -24.25
C ALA A 428 -14.97 -14.42 -25.25
N ILE A 429 -15.10 -13.15 -25.68
CA ILE A 429 -16.06 -12.74 -26.70
C ILE A 429 -15.59 -13.29 -28.07
N PRO A 430 -16.44 -14.05 -28.81
CA PRO A 430 -16.07 -14.56 -30.13
C PRO A 430 -15.64 -13.44 -31.08
N GLU A 431 -14.51 -13.60 -31.78
CA GLU A 431 -14.02 -12.60 -32.73
C GLU A 431 -14.98 -12.30 -33.88
N ASP A 432 -15.87 -13.24 -34.21
CA ASP A 432 -16.88 -13.14 -35.27
C ASP A 432 -18.28 -12.81 -34.71
N VAL A 433 -18.37 -12.32 -33.46
CA VAL A 433 -19.62 -11.86 -32.86
C VAL A 433 -20.25 -10.78 -33.73
N ARG A 434 -21.52 -10.97 -34.07
CA ARG A 434 -22.29 -10.07 -34.93
C ARG A 434 -23.61 -9.70 -34.28
N ILE A 435 -24.15 -8.56 -34.70
CA ILE A 435 -25.47 -8.10 -34.30
C ILE A 435 -26.50 -9.01 -34.97
N THR A 436 -27.44 -9.51 -34.18
CA THR A 436 -28.58 -10.30 -34.67
C THR A 436 -29.87 -9.49 -34.67
N ASP A 437 -30.04 -8.58 -33.71
CA ASP A 437 -31.17 -7.65 -33.67
C ASP A 437 -30.75 -6.31 -33.02
N LEU A 438 -31.47 -5.24 -33.35
CA LEU A 438 -31.23 -3.89 -32.85
C LEU A 438 -32.54 -3.14 -32.68
N ASN A 439 -32.82 -2.71 -31.45
CA ASN A 439 -34.04 -2.02 -31.08
C ASN A 439 -33.75 -0.68 -30.39
N TYR A 440 -34.49 0.35 -30.78
CA TYR A 440 -34.41 1.67 -30.16
C TYR A 440 -35.46 1.77 -29.06
N GLU A 441 -34.99 1.94 -27.82
CA GLU A 441 -35.82 2.17 -26.66
C GLU A 441 -35.90 3.67 -26.33
N LYS A 442 -36.78 4.01 -25.38
CA LYS A 442 -37.00 5.41 -24.99
C LYS A 442 -35.72 6.11 -24.50
N GLU A 443 -34.88 5.41 -23.75
CA GLU A 443 -33.70 5.97 -23.05
C GLU A 443 -32.36 5.41 -23.56
N GLY A 444 -32.37 4.51 -24.55
CA GLY A 444 -31.17 3.85 -25.06
C GLY A 444 -31.41 2.92 -26.25
N VAL A 445 -30.39 2.14 -26.59
CA VAL A 445 -30.43 1.13 -27.66
C VAL A 445 -30.20 -0.26 -27.06
N GLU A 446 -31.02 -1.21 -27.45
CA GLU A 446 -30.84 -2.64 -27.17
C GLU A 446 -30.26 -3.35 -28.38
N ILE A 447 -29.29 -4.24 -28.15
CA ILE A 447 -28.62 -5.01 -29.20
C ILE A 447 -28.52 -6.46 -28.78
N ASP A 448 -29.05 -7.36 -29.61
CA ASP A 448 -28.84 -8.80 -29.48
C ASP A 448 -27.63 -9.23 -30.31
N TRP A 449 -26.82 -10.11 -29.73
CA TRP A 449 -25.57 -10.58 -30.29
C TRP A 449 -25.62 -12.09 -30.61
N SER A 450 -24.84 -12.51 -31.61
CA SER A 450 -24.81 -13.90 -32.06
C SER A 450 -24.24 -14.89 -31.04
N ASP A 451 -23.60 -14.43 -29.97
CA ASP A 451 -23.19 -15.22 -28.80
C ASP A 451 -24.35 -15.46 -27.81
N GLY A 452 -25.55 -14.98 -28.13
CA GLY A 452 -26.74 -15.03 -27.28
C GLY A 452 -26.79 -13.94 -26.22
N HIS A 453 -25.87 -12.96 -26.24
CA HIS A 453 -25.88 -11.86 -25.30
C HIS A 453 -26.89 -10.77 -25.69
N HIS A 454 -27.61 -10.25 -24.71
CA HIS A 454 -28.48 -9.08 -24.85
C HIS A 454 -27.84 -7.88 -24.15
N ALA A 455 -27.59 -6.81 -24.90
CA ALA A 455 -26.90 -5.61 -24.45
C ALA A 455 -27.81 -4.39 -24.45
N TYR A 456 -27.56 -3.46 -23.51
CA TYR A 456 -28.24 -2.17 -23.42
C TYR A 456 -27.22 -1.03 -23.37
N TYR A 457 -27.49 0.06 -24.10
CA TYR A 457 -26.65 1.25 -24.18
C TYR A 457 -27.47 2.53 -23.98
N PRO A 458 -27.32 3.25 -22.85
CA PRO A 458 -27.99 4.52 -22.64
C PRO A 458 -27.57 5.59 -23.66
N PHE A 459 -28.50 6.41 -24.16
CA PHE A 459 -28.15 7.50 -25.09
C PHE A 459 -27.11 8.49 -24.53
N PRO A 460 -27.14 8.89 -23.25
CA PRO A 460 -26.10 9.75 -22.68
C PRO A 460 -24.70 9.11 -22.73
N TRP A 461 -24.60 7.80 -22.55
CA TRP A 461 -23.33 7.07 -22.61
C TRP A 461 -22.81 6.96 -24.04
N LEU A 462 -23.69 6.67 -25.00
CA LEU A 462 -23.33 6.68 -26.44
C LEU A 462 -22.83 8.07 -26.86
N ARG A 463 -23.46 9.15 -26.36
CA ARG A 463 -23.02 10.52 -26.64
C ARG A 463 -21.62 10.80 -26.09
N SER A 464 -21.33 10.43 -24.83
CA SER A 464 -20.02 10.68 -24.22
C SER A 464 -18.89 9.86 -24.85
N HIS A 465 -19.21 8.69 -25.42
CA HIS A 465 -18.25 7.82 -26.11
C HIS A 465 -18.32 7.94 -27.63
N SER A 466 -19.00 8.97 -28.15
CA SER A 466 -19.05 9.21 -29.58
C SER A 466 -17.64 9.28 -30.16
N ASN A 467 -17.32 8.36 -31.09
CA ASN A 467 -16.06 8.36 -31.84
C ASN A 467 -16.07 9.56 -32.80
N LYS A 468 -15.92 10.76 -32.26
CA LYS A 468 -15.26 11.80 -33.03
C LYS A 468 -13.81 11.38 -33.06
N PRO A 469 -13.17 11.22 -34.24
CA PRO A 469 -11.73 11.18 -34.25
C PRO A 469 -11.31 12.47 -33.55
N VAL A 470 -10.75 12.34 -32.34
CA VAL A 470 -9.84 13.35 -31.84
C VAL A 470 -8.83 13.40 -32.96
N SER A 471 -8.91 14.44 -33.80
CA SER A 471 -7.78 14.78 -34.62
C SER A 471 -6.67 14.89 -33.59
N LYS A 472 -5.82 13.85 -33.47
CA LYS A 472 -4.66 13.91 -32.60
C LYS A 472 -4.10 15.30 -32.87
N PRO A 473 -4.05 16.20 -31.88
CA PRO A 473 -3.52 17.53 -32.11
C PRO A 473 -2.25 17.28 -32.90
N LYS A 474 -2.19 17.83 -34.13
CA LYS A 474 -1.03 17.59 -35.00
C LYS A 474 0.18 17.86 -34.11
N ILE A 475 1.25 17.09 -34.23
CA ILE A 475 2.45 17.26 -33.39
C ILE A 475 3.07 18.69 -33.52
N ASN A 476 2.47 19.57 -34.33
CA ASN A 476 2.75 21.00 -34.48
C ASN A 476 1.56 21.94 -34.13
N SER A 477 0.46 21.49 -33.51
CA SER A 477 -0.60 22.39 -33.05
C SER A 477 -0.15 23.03 -31.75
N GLU A 478 -0.08 24.35 -31.76
CA GLU A 478 0.33 25.24 -30.66
C GLU A 478 -0.01 24.66 -29.27
N LEU A 479 1.01 24.49 -28.43
CA LEU A 479 0.86 24.10 -27.03
C LEU A 479 -0.29 24.90 -26.40
N GLN A 480 -1.25 24.19 -25.82
CA GLN A 480 -2.39 24.83 -25.18
C GLN A 480 -2.09 25.10 -23.71
N PHE A 481 -2.37 26.31 -23.28
CA PHE A 481 -2.50 26.64 -21.86
C PHE A 481 -3.97 26.50 -21.52
N ARG A 482 -4.25 25.83 -20.41
CA ARG A 482 -5.62 25.81 -19.88
C ARG A 482 -6.01 27.26 -19.53
N GLU A 483 -7.30 27.59 -19.65
CA GLU A 483 -7.83 28.84 -19.11
C GLU A 483 -7.54 28.91 -17.60
N ILE A 484 -6.80 29.94 -17.20
CA ILE A 484 -6.36 30.18 -15.83
C ILE A 484 -6.77 31.57 -15.37
N LYS A 485 -7.03 31.70 -14.08
CA LYS A 485 -7.05 33.01 -13.39
C LYS A 485 -5.68 33.20 -12.77
N SER A 486 -5.05 34.33 -13.06
CA SER A 486 -3.76 34.70 -12.47
C SER A 486 -3.91 36.01 -11.74
N TYR A 487 -3.47 36.03 -10.48
CA TYR A 487 -3.37 37.25 -9.71
C TYR A 487 -2.13 38.03 -10.19
N VAL A 488 -2.30 39.33 -10.44
CA VAL A 488 -1.24 40.25 -10.86
C VAL A 488 -1.10 41.35 -9.81
N ALA A 489 0.06 41.38 -9.16
CA ALA A 489 0.38 42.37 -8.15
C ALA A 489 0.23 43.80 -8.70
N GLY A 490 -0.44 44.67 -7.96
CA GLY A 490 -0.71 46.06 -8.35
C GLY A 490 -1.91 46.25 -9.30
N ARG A 491 -2.46 45.18 -9.88
CA ARG A 491 -3.73 45.22 -10.64
C ARG A 491 -4.89 44.67 -9.82
N ASP A 492 -4.68 43.52 -9.19
CA ASP A 492 -5.73 42.80 -8.49
C ASP A 492 -5.72 43.13 -6.98
N ASN A 493 -6.89 43.30 -6.38
CA ASN A 493 -7.01 43.84 -5.01
C ASN A 493 -7.50 42.83 -3.97
N ALA A 494 -7.80 41.60 -4.38
CA ALA A 494 -8.32 40.57 -3.49
C ALA A 494 -7.76 39.19 -3.84
N PHE A 495 -7.47 38.39 -2.82
CA PHE A 495 -7.09 37.00 -2.98
C PHE A 495 -8.31 36.07 -2.96
N PRO A 496 -8.25 34.92 -3.66
CA PRO A 496 -9.25 33.86 -3.49
C PRO A 496 -9.27 33.39 -2.03
N THR A 497 -10.30 33.78 -1.28
CA THR A 497 -10.38 33.59 0.18
C THR A 497 -11.71 32.94 0.56
N PHE A 498 -11.64 31.92 1.41
CA PHE A 498 -12.78 31.11 1.81
C PHE A 498 -12.87 30.97 3.34
N SER A 499 -14.05 30.65 3.86
CA SER A 499 -14.31 30.49 5.29
C SER A 499 -14.04 29.05 5.74
N TYR A 500 -13.24 28.88 6.79
CA TYR A 500 -13.03 27.57 7.41
C TYR A 500 -14.34 26.93 7.87
N ALA A 501 -15.20 27.70 8.54
CA ALA A 501 -16.47 27.20 9.08
C ALA A 501 -17.38 26.65 7.98
N ASP A 502 -17.43 27.35 6.84
CA ASP A 502 -18.29 26.96 5.72
C ASP A 502 -17.76 25.69 5.04
N ILE A 503 -16.44 25.59 4.80
CA ILE A 503 -15.81 24.41 4.20
C ILE A 503 -16.02 23.15 5.06
N ILE A 504 -15.91 23.30 6.38
CA ILE A 504 -16.12 22.18 7.31
C ILE A 504 -17.58 21.74 7.33
N ALA A 505 -18.52 22.69 7.23
CA ALA A 505 -19.95 22.41 7.34
C ALA A 505 -20.61 21.93 6.04
N ASP A 506 -20.13 22.37 4.87
CA ASP A 506 -20.86 22.25 3.60
C ASP A 506 -19.98 21.76 2.44
N ASP A 507 -20.51 20.80 1.66
CA ASP A 507 -19.80 20.22 0.50
C ASP A 507 -19.82 21.15 -0.74
N GLY A 508 -20.77 22.09 -0.82
CA GLY A 508 -20.79 23.17 -1.82
C GLY A 508 -19.70 24.21 -1.56
N ALA A 509 -19.53 24.64 -0.31
CA ALA A 509 -18.42 25.52 0.08
C ALA A 509 -17.06 24.85 -0.15
N LEU A 510 -16.94 23.54 0.15
CA LEU A 510 -15.76 22.75 -0.22
C LEU A 510 -15.54 22.74 -1.75
N ARG A 511 -16.58 22.49 -2.56
CA ARG A 511 -16.49 22.54 -4.02
C ARG A 511 -15.96 23.89 -4.51
N ASP A 512 -16.49 24.99 -3.97
CA ASP A 512 -16.10 26.35 -4.35
C ASP A 512 -14.63 26.63 -4.00
N TRP A 513 -14.18 26.15 -2.84
CA TRP A 513 -12.78 26.25 -2.43
C TRP A 513 -11.87 25.43 -3.37
N LEU A 514 -12.22 24.18 -3.69
CA LEU A 514 -11.44 23.36 -4.63
C LEU A 514 -11.41 23.95 -6.04
N GLU A 515 -12.53 24.53 -6.50
CA GLU A 515 -12.61 25.27 -7.76
C GLU A 515 -11.71 26.50 -7.73
N GLY A 516 -11.70 27.24 -6.62
CA GLY A 516 -10.80 28.37 -6.38
C GLY A 516 -9.33 27.97 -6.48
N ILE A 517 -8.93 26.89 -5.80
CA ILE A 517 -7.56 26.35 -5.88
C ILE A 517 -7.21 26.00 -7.31
N TYR A 518 -8.09 25.26 -8.01
CA TYR A 518 -7.84 24.86 -9.38
C TYR A 518 -7.65 26.10 -10.25
N ASP A 519 -8.64 27.00 -10.31
CA ASP A 519 -8.68 28.20 -11.17
C ASP A 519 -7.51 29.16 -10.95
N TRP A 520 -7.25 29.51 -9.69
CA TRP A 520 -6.25 30.52 -9.30
C TRP A 520 -4.86 29.93 -9.06
N GLY A 521 -4.75 28.63 -8.84
CA GLY A 521 -3.53 27.95 -8.41
C GLY A 521 -3.28 28.05 -6.90
N PHE A 522 -3.98 28.92 -6.18
CA PHE A 522 -3.88 29.05 -4.73
C PHE A 522 -5.19 29.57 -4.12
N ALA A 523 -5.36 29.36 -2.82
CA ALA A 523 -6.47 29.91 -2.05
C ALA A 523 -6.09 30.10 -0.58
N PHE A 524 -6.68 31.11 0.04
CA PHE A 524 -6.64 31.32 1.48
C PHE A 524 -7.90 30.76 2.14
N VAL A 525 -7.73 30.25 3.35
CA VAL A 525 -8.83 29.88 4.25
C VAL A 525 -8.68 30.67 5.55
N GLN A 526 -9.67 31.50 5.85
CA GLN A 526 -9.70 32.34 7.05
C GLN A 526 -10.53 31.70 8.16
N GLY A 527 -10.20 32.04 9.40
CA GLY A 527 -10.91 31.57 10.59
C GLY A 527 -10.58 30.13 10.96
N VAL A 528 -9.44 29.60 10.49
CA VAL A 528 -8.95 28.29 10.93
C VAL A 528 -8.49 28.45 12.39
N PRO A 529 -8.97 27.66 13.35
CA PRO A 529 -8.44 27.68 14.70
C PRO A 529 -6.93 27.43 14.69
N THR A 530 -6.16 28.16 15.49
CA THR A 530 -4.69 28.11 15.56
C THR A 530 -4.17 26.86 16.28
N ASN A 531 -4.62 25.69 15.82
CA ASN A 531 -4.15 24.37 16.24
C ASN A 531 -3.93 23.42 15.05
N PRO A 532 -3.00 22.46 15.18
CA PRO A 532 -2.75 21.41 14.19
C PRO A 532 -4.01 20.66 13.74
N GLU A 533 -4.87 20.27 14.67
CA GLU A 533 -6.00 19.37 14.45
C GLU A 533 -7.02 19.95 13.48
N SER A 534 -7.28 21.26 13.57
CA SER A 534 -8.21 21.97 12.67
C SER A 534 -7.67 22.05 11.25
N THR A 535 -6.35 22.19 11.11
CA THR A 535 -5.67 22.21 9.81
C THR A 535 -5.69 20.83 9.17
N GLU A 536 -5.46 19.79 9.98
CA GLU A 536 -5.54 18.40 9.55
C GLU A 536 -6.97 18.04 9.10
N ALA A 537 -7.98 18.49 9.86
CA ALA A 537 -9.38 18.33 9.51
C ALA A 537 -9.73 19.03 8.18
N LEU A 538 -9.22 20.24 7.97
CA LEU A 538 -9.38 20.99 6.71
C LEU A 538 -8.80 20.21 5.51
N LEU A 539 -7.57 19.70 5.62
CA LEU A 539 -6.97 18.87 4.57
C LEU A 539 -7.76 17.58 4.31
N LYS A 540 -8.25 16.94 5.38
CA LYS A 540 -9.07 15.70 5.31
C LYS A 540 -10.44 15.90 4.66
N ARG A 541 -10.93 17.14 4.51
CA ARG A 541 -12.12 17.43 3.68
C ARG A 541 -11.86 17.23 2.19
N ILE A 542 -10.60 17.39 1.75
CA ILE A 542 -10.17 17.11 0.38
C ILE A 542 -9.95 15.59 0.23
N ALA A 543 -8.97 15.06 0.95
CA ALA A 543 -8.55 13.65 0.88
C ALA A 543 -7.63 13.29 2.06
N PHE A 544 -7.14 12.05 2.09
CA PHE A 544 -6.09 11.68 3.05
C PHE A 544 -4.79 12.47 2.78
N ILE A 545 -4.05 12.72 3.86
CA ILE A 545 -2.78 13.43 3.79
C ILE A 545 -1.68 12.47 3.34
N ARG A 546 -0.90 12.88 2.33
CA ARG A 546 0.21 12.09 1.79
C ARG A 546 1.34 12.01 2.81
N ASN A 547 1.66 10.78 3.24
CA ASN A 547 2.87 10.52 4.01
C ASN A 547 4.11 10.59 3.09
N THR A 548 5.14 11.25 3.59
CA THR A 548 6.46 11.40 2.95
C THR A 548 7.56 10.93 3.91
N HIS A 549 8.82 10.96 3.48
CA HIS A 549 9.95 10.71 4.38
C HIS A 549 10.14 11.81 5.44
N TYR A 550 9.47 12.96 5.31
CA TYR A 550 9.36 13.99 6.35
C TYR A 550 8.18 13.75 7.31
N GLY A 551 7.41 12.67 7.13
CA GLY A 551 6.18 12.38 7.85
C GLY A 551 4.92 12.71 7.04
N GLY A 552 3.77 12.65 7.71
CA GLY A 552 2.45 12.96 7.14
C GLY A 552 2.05 14.41 7.32
N PHE A 553 1.17 14.67 8.29
CA PHE A 553 0.90 16.02 8.76
C PHE A 553 2.08 16.52 9.58
N TRP A 554 2.64 17.67 9.20
CA TRP A 554 3.78 18.28 9.87
C TRP A 554 3.35 19.48 10.70
N ASP A 555 4.00 19.63 11.85
CA ASP A 555 3.88 20.75 12.78
C ASP A 555 5.29 21.03 13.30
N PHE A 556 5.85 22.16 12.90
CA PHE A 556 7.26 22.43 13.13
C PHE A 556 7.56 23.88 13.47
N THR A 557 8.69 24.03 14.13
CA THR A 557 9.46 25.27 14.27
C THR A 557 10.77 25.11 13.50
N ALA A 558 11.41 26.21 13.08
CA ALA A 558 12.70 26.14 12.40
C ALA A 558 13.80 25.67 13.37
N ASP A 559 13.99 24.35 13.47
CA ASP A 559 14.94 23.67 14.36
C ASP A 559 15.89 22.70 13.62
N LEU A 560 15.88 22.72 12.28
CA LEU A 560 16.70 21.87 11.39
C LEU A 560 16.53 20.35 11.59
N THR A 561 15.47 19.89 12.25
CA THR A 561 15.24 18.47 12.57
C THR A 561 15.24 17.54 11.35
N PHE A 562 14.86 18.04 10.17
CA PHE A 562 14.76 17.24 8.94
C PHE A 562 15.87 17.47 7.90
N LYS A 563 16.95 18.19 8.26
CA LYS A 563 18.11 18.48 7.37
C LYS A 563 17.71 18.99 5.97
N ASP A 564 16.65 19.78 5.90
CA ASP A 564 16.13 20.40 4.67
C ASP A 564 16.16 21.93 4.82
N THR A 565 16.48 22.65 3.73
CA THR A 565 16.55 24.11 3.70
C THR A 565 15.25 24.80 4.16
N ALA A 566 14.11 24.13 4.01
CA ALA A 566 12.81 24.57 4.53
C ALA A 566 12.80 24.79 6.07
N TYR A 567 13.72 24.17 6.81
CA TYR A 567 13.80 24.25 8.28
C TYR A 567 14.86 25.24 8.79
N THR A 568 15.42 26.07 7.90
CA THR A 568 16.29 27.21 8.24
C THR A 568 15.49 28.49 8.49
N THR A 569 16.15 29.59 8.87
CA THR A 569 15.55 30.95 8.89
C THR A 569 15.86 31.75 7.63
N GLU A 570 16.51 31.13 6.65
CA GLU A 570 17.04 31.77 5.46
C GLU A 570 15.96 32.04 4.41
N PHE A 571 16.27 32.95 3.49
CA PHE A 571 15.46 33.22 2.29
C PHE A 571 15.35 31.97 1.42
N LEU A 572 14.14 31.69 0.95
CA LEU A 572 13.87 30.65 -0.03
C LEU A 572 13.23 31.28 -1.26
N GLY A 573 13.92 31.15 -2.40
CA GLY A 573 13.40 31.62 -3.68
C GLY A 573 12.22 30.80 -4.17
N ALA A 574 11.57 31.26 -5.25
CA ALA A 574 10.44 30.57 -5.86
C ALA A 574 10.81 29.13 -6.30
N HIS A 575 10.11 28.13 -5.76
CA HIS A 575 10.28 26.71 -6.08
C HIS A 575 8.96 25.93 -5.98
N THR A 576 8.93 24.72 -6.55
CA THR A 576 7.91 23.70 -6.34
C THR A 576 8.50 22.58 -5.48
N ASP A 577 7.74 22.07 -4.52
CA ASP A 577 8.19 21.02 -3.62
C ASP A 577 8.16 19.63 -4.27
N ASN A 578 8.97 18.74 -3.71
CA ASN A 578 9.02 17.32 -4.05
C ASN A 578 9.39 17.02 -5.52
N THR A 579 10.24 17.82 -6.15
CA THR A 579 10.66 17.57 -7.55
C THR A 579 11.40 16.24 -7.72
N TYR A 580 11.96 15.71 -6.63
CA TYR A 580 12.62 14.41 -6.52
C TYR A 580 11.67 13.21 -6.40
N PHE A 581 10.36 13.39 -6.20
CA PHE A 581 9.42 12.27 -6.30
C PHE A 581 9.08 11.97 -7.77
N THR A 582 8.90 10.68 -8.10
CA THR A 582 8.33 10.25 -9.39
C THR A 582 7.00 10.97 -9.63
N ASP A 583 6.16 10.98 -8.58
CA ASP A 583 4.89 11.68 -8.49
C ASP A 583 4.97 12.75 -7.37
N PRO A 584 5.23 14.03 -7.68
CA PRO A 584 5.21 15.13 -6.72
C PRO A 584 3.81 15.38 -6.17
N ALA A 585 3.70 15.79 -4.91
CA ALA A 585 2.42 16.19 -4.33
C ALA A 585 1.75 17.32 -5.14
N ARG A 586 0.43 17.24 -5.31
CA ARG A 586 -0.34 18.23 -6.09
C ARG A 586 -0.69 19.45 -5.29
N LEU A 587 -1.18 19.27 -4.06
CA LEU A 587 -1.50 20.38 -3.16
C LEU A 587 -0.57 20.38 -1.96
N GLN A 588 -0.24 21.58 -1.52
CA GLN A 588 0.48 21.84 -0.27
C GLN A 588 -0.24 22.96 0.48
N LEU A 589 -0.36 22.79 1.79
CA LEU A 589 -0.99 23.76 2.67
C LEU A 589 -0.01 24.22 3.74
N PHE A 590 0.07 25.53 3.95
CA PHE A 590 0.76 26.19 5.06
C PHE A 590 -0.25 26.89 5.97
N HIS A 591 -0.22 26.61 7.27
CA HIS A 591 -0.97 27.36 8.27
C HIS A 591 -0.03 27.90 9.34
N LEU A 592 -0.01 29.22 9.50
CA LEU A 592 0.73 29.88 10.58
C LEU A 592 -0.03 29.73 11.89
N LEU A 593 0.60 29.12 12.89
CA LEU A 593 0.03 28.98 14.23
C LEU A 593 0.50 30.11 15.15
N SER A 594 1.77 30.50 15.05
CA SER A 594 2.34 31.63 15.79
C SER A 594 3.63 32.14 15.15
N HIS A 595 3.88 33.43 15.29
CA HIS A 595 5.18 34.06 15.04
C HIS A 595 5.45 35.05 16.16
N THR A 596 6.36 34.71 17.08
CA THR A 596 6.68 35.56 18.24
C THR A 596 8.13 35.98 18.22
N ASP A 597 8.43 37.12 18.86
CA ASP A 597 9.79 37.59 19.11
C ASP A 597 10.64 37.79 17.84
N GLY A 598 10.01 38.18 16.72
CA GLY A 598 10.71 38.48 15.48
C GLY A 598 9.79 38.93 14.35
N ASP A 599 10.40 39.22 13.20
CA ASP A 599 9.76 39.81 12.02
C ASP A 599 10.08 38.99 10.75
N GLY A 600 9.42 39.31 9.64
CA GLY A 600 9.67 38.70 8.34
C GLY A 600 8.87 37.42 8.09
N GLY A 601 9.37 36.54 7.22
CA GLY A 601 8.73 35.27 6.90
C GLY A 601 7.47 35.40 6.05
N ALA A 602 7.42 36.47 5.23
CA ALA A 602 6.40 36.68 4.23
C ALA A 602 6.48 35.54 3.20
N SER A 603 5.32 35.00 2.84
CA SER A 603 5.20 33.95 1.84
C SER A 603 5.26 34.55 0.45
N LEU A 604 6.03 33.91 -0.44
CA LEU A 604 6.09 34.22 -1.86
C LEU A 604 5.24 33.21 -2.62
N LEU A 605 4.48 33.68 -3.60
CA LEU A 605 3.86 32.85 -4.63
C LEU A 605 4.20 33.42 -6.01
N VAL A 606 4.42 32.54 -6.99
CA VAL A 606 4.60 32.90 -8.41
C VAL A 606 3.81 31.92 -9.26
N ASP A 607 2.98 32.43 -10.17
CA ASP A 607 2.21 31.59 -11.10
C ASP A 607 3.11 31.06 -12.23
N GLY A 608 3.57 29.82 -12.09
CA GLY A 608 4.47 29.18 -13.03
C GLY A 608 3.86 28.95 -14.42
N PHE A 609 2.53 28.84 -14.53
CA PHE A 609 1.89 28.70 -15.84
C PHE A 609 1.89 30.04 -16.58
N ARG A 610 1.66 31.15 -15.87
CA ARG A 610 1.84 32.49 -16.45
C ARG A 610 3.30 32.74 -16.85
N ALA A 611 4.26 32.37 -15.99
CA ALA A 611 5.68 32.49 -16.28
C ALA A 611 6.07 31.70 -17.55
N ALA A 612 5.51 30.50 -17.72
CA ALA A 612 5.72 29.67 -18.89
C ALA A 612 5.11 30.27 -20.18
N SER A 613 3.95 30.94 -20.09
CA SER A 613 3.39 31.68 -21.25
C SER A 613 4.30 32.84 -21.65
N ILE A 614 4.79 33.61 -20.68
CA ILE A 614 5.73 34.72 -20.93
C ILE A 614 7.02 34.20 -21.56
N LEU A 615 7.61 33.13 -21.01
CA LEU A 615 8.82 32.53 -21.57
C LEU A 615 8.60 32.07 -23.02
N ARG A 616 7.44 31.47 -23.31
CA ARG A 616 7.08 31.06 -24.67
C ARG A 616 6.97 32.26 -25.63
N GLU A 617 6.39 33.36 -25.17
CA GLU A 617 6.22 34.58 -25.97
C GLU A 617 7.55 35.30 -26.20
N GLU A 618 8.40 35.39 -25.19
CA GLU A 618 9.68 36.09 -25.24
C GLU A 618 10.78 35.26 -25.91
N SER A 619 10.80 33.95 -25.69
CA SER A 619 11.77 33.02 -26.27
C SER A 619 11.17 31.61 -26.44
N PRO A 620 10.54 31.33 -27.60
CA PRO A 620 10.06 29.99 -27.92
C PRO A 620 11.16 28.92 -27.83
N GLN A 621 12.42 29.30 -28.08
CA GLN A 621 13.57 28.40 -28.01
C GLN A 621 13.90 28.02 -26.56
N ASP A 622 13.95 28.98 -25.64
CA ASP A 622 14.19 28.67 -24.21
C ASP A 622 13.05 27.85 -23.62
N PHE A 623 11.82 28.16 -24.03
CA PHE A 623 10.64 27.37 -23.69
C PHE A 623 10.79 25.90 -24.13
N GLU A 624 11.15 25.68 -25.39
CA GLU A 624 11.36 24.33 -25.95
C GLU A 624 12.46 23.58 -25.19
N VAL A 625 13.57 24.26 -24.86
CA VAL A 625 14.66 23.67 -24.08
C VAL A 625 14.19 23.21 -22.70
N LEU A 626 13.42 24.02 -21.96
CA LEU A 626 12.91 23.65 -20.63
C LEU A 626 11.80 22.61 -20.66
N MET A 627 11.10 22.48 -21.78
CA MET A 627 10.06 21.46 -22.01
C MET A 627 10.65 20.10 -22.37
N SER A 628 11.71 20.06 -23.17
CA SER A 628 12.30 18.83 -23.72
C SER A 628 13.44 18.26 -22.90
N THR A 629 14.11 19.08 -22.08
CA THR A 629 15.31 18.65 -21.36
C THR A 629 14.99 18.06 -20.00
N ASN A 630 15.02 16.73 -19.91
CA ASN A 630 14.84 16.02 -18.64
C ASN A 630 16.03 16.25 -17.69
N HIS A 631 15.74 16.64 -16.45
CA HIS A 631 16.74 16.96 -15.43
C HIS A 631 16.67 15.97 -14.24
N PRO A 632 17.81 15.59 -13.63
CA PRO A 632 17.82 14.79 -12.42
C PRO A 632 17.54 15.62 -11.16
N TYR A 633 16.75 15.07 -10.25
CA TYR A 633 16.41 15.67 -8.96
C TYR A 633 16.65 14.64 -7.84
N HIS A 634 16.94 15.11 -6.62
CA HIS A 634 17.12 14.24 -5.47
C HIS A 634 16.76 14.91 -4.14
N SER A 635 16.42 14.09 -3.14
CA SER A 635 16.47 14.44 -1.72
C SER A 635 17.38 13.45 -1.03
N SER A 636 18.47 13.91 -0.42
CA SER A 636 19.53 13.01 0.12
C SER A 636 20.22 13.59 1.36
N GLY A 637 19.55 14.46 2.12
CA GLY A 637 20.10 15.07 3.33
C GLY A 637 20.13 14.14 4.55
N ASN A 638 19.21 13.16 4.61
CA ASN A 638 19.12 12.20 5.71
C ASN A 638 19.96 10.94 5.42
N GLU A 639 20.59 10.38 6.45
CA GLU A 639 21.55 9.27 6.30
C GLU A 639 20.91 7.98 5.77
N ASP A 640 19.62 7.81 6.03
CA ASP A 640 18.80 6.65 5.67
C ASP A 640 17.88 6.89 4.46
N VAL A 641 17.89 8.11 3.88
CA VAL A 641 17.00 8.50 2.79
C VAL A 641 17.76 9.09 1.61
N CYS A 642 17.62 8.46 0.44
CA CYS A 642 18.05 9.01 -0.85
C CYS A 642 16.95 8.77 -1.87
N VAL A 643 16.10 9.79 -2.07
CA VAL A 643 14.98 9.74 -3.01
C VAL A 643 15.37 10.34 -4.34
N GLN A 644 15.06 9.64 -5.42
CA GLN A 644 15.21 10.08 -6.80
C GLN A 644 13.99 9.61 -7.59
N PRO A 645 13.54 10.38 -8.61
CA PRO A 645 12.41 9.97 -9.42
C PRO A 645 12.80 8.79 -10.33
N ALA A 646 11.83 7.94 -10.65
CA ALA A 646 12.04 6.78 -11.54
C ALA A 646 12.55 7.20 -12.93
N GLU A 647 12.16 8.40 -13.37
CA GLU A 647 12.62 9.03 -14.60
C GLU A 647 13.01 10.50 -14.33
N GLN A 648 14.05 10.97 -15.01
CA GLN A 648 14.35 12.41 -15.04
C GLN A 648 13.19 13.16 -15.70
N ALA A 649 12.89 14.36 -15.22
CA ALA A 649 11.73 15.12 -15.70
C ALA A 649 12.13 16.52 -16.17
N PRO A 650 11.45 17.10 -17.16
CA PRO A 650 11.72 18.47 -17.60
C PRO A 650 11.11 19.48 -16.61
N VAL A 651 11.51 20.74 -16.74
CA VAL A 651 10.95 21.83 -15.92
C VAL A 651 9.49 22.08 -16.31
N LEU A 652 9.17 22.00 -17.61
CA LEU A 652 7.83 22.22 -18.14
C LEU A 652 7.26 20.89 -18.66
N LYS A 653 6.39 20.23 -17.88
CA LYS A 653 5.77 18.97 -18.31
C LYS A 653 4.48 19.22 -19.09
N VAL A 654 4.46 18.67 -20.30
CA VAL A 654 3.34 18.73 -21.23
C VAL A 654 2.68 17.37 -21.35
N HIS A 655 1.36 17.32 -21.27
CA HIS A 655 0.60 16.10 -21.48
C HIS A 655 0.69 15.70 -22.96
N PRO A 656 1.16 14.49 -23.29
CA PRO A 656 1.47 14.12 -24.67
C PRO A 656 0.24 14.10 -25.59
N GLU A 657 -0.92 13.70 -25.07
CA GLU A 657 -2.15 13.62 -25.88
C GLU A 657 -2.88 14.96 -25.98
N LEU A 658 -3.05 15.67 -24.86
CA LEU A 658 -3.73 16.96 -24.81
C LEU A 658 -2.87 18.15 -25.26
N GLN A 659 -1.55 17.96 -25.42
CA GLN A 659 -0.61 19.04 -25.73
C GLN A 659 -0.78 20.24 -24.78
N ARG A 660 -0.89 19.95 -23.47
CA ARG A 660 -1.18 20.93 -22.42
C ARG A 660 -0.09 20.93 -21.36
N LEU A 661 0.42 22.11 -21.01
CA LEU A 661 1.25 22.27 -19.82
C LEU A 661 0.42 21.90 -18.58
N TYR A 662 0.90 20.93 -17.80
CA TYR A 662 0.14 20.44 -16.63
C TYR A 662 0.96 20.42 -15.34
N GLN A 663 2.30 20.53 -15.41
CA GLN A 663 3.14 20.58 -14.23
C GLN A 663 4.43 21.38 -14.48
N ILE A 664 4.78 22.22 -13.52
CA ILE A 664 6.09 22.86 -13.37
C ILE A 664 6.91 22.04 -12.37
N ARG A 665 8.18 21.77 -12.70
CA ARG A 665 9.16 21.16 -11.79
C ARG A 665 10.39 22.05 -11.67
N TRP A 666 10.34 22.98 -10.73
CA TRP A 666 11.41 23.93 -10.52
C TRP A 666 11.79 23.99 -9.05
N ASN A 667 12.90 23.36 -8.68
CA ASN A 667 13.52 23.56 -7.39
C ASN A 667 15.04 23.52 -7.59
N ASN A 668 15.70 24.66 -7.37
CA ASN A 668 17.14 24.76 -7.55
C ASN A 668 17.91 23.90 -6.53
N TYR A 669 17.35 23.69 -5.34
CA TYR A 669 17.98 22.98 -4.22
C TYR A 669 17.91 21.46 -4.40
N ASP A 670 16.85 20.94 -5.03
CA ASP A 670 16.67 19.51 -5.33
C ASP A 670 17.52 19.02 -6.52
N ARG A 671 18.16 19.94 -7.24
CA ARG A 671 18.70 19.68 -8.58
C ARG A 671 20.06 18.98 -8.55
N ALA A 672 20.17 17.82 -9.21
CA ALA A 672 21.42 17.07 -9.30
C ALA A 672 22.24 17.44 -10.55
N ALA A 673 23.53 17.10 -10.53
CA ALA A 673 24.41 17.29 -11.70
C ALA A 673 24.00 16.35 -12.86
N LYS A 674 23.63 16.94 -14.00
CA LYS A 674 23.31 16.19 -15.22
C LYS A 674 24.58 15.76 -15.97
N LYS A 675 24.67 14.46 -16.29
CA LYS A 675 25.88 13.84 -16.86
C LYS A 675 25.86 13.63 -18.37
N ASN A 676 24.69 13.63 -19.00
CA ASN A 676 24.51 13.28 -20.41
C ASN A 676 24.31 14.50 -21.32
N TRP A 677 25.02 15.59 -21.05
CA TRP A 677 25.01 16.80 -21.85
C TRP A 677 26.35 17.01 -22.55
N ASN A 678 26.30 17.40 -23.82
CA ASN A 678 27.45 18.04 -24.46
C ASN A 678 27.54 19.53 -24.05
N TRP A 679 28.56 20.24 -24.52
CA TRP A 679 28.75 21.66 -24.19
C TRP A 679 27.60 22.56 -24.66
N GLU A 680 27.03 22.29 -25.84
CA GLU A 680 25.91 23.06 -26.41
C GLU A 680 24.63 22.84 -25.59
N ASP A 681 24.35 21.58 -25.19
CA ASP A 681 23.20 21.26 -24.32
C ASP A 681 23.30 22.01 -22.98
N GLN A 682 24.51 22.10 -22.40
CA GLN A 682 24.75 22.86 -21.17
C GLN A 682 24.45 24.34 -21.40
N VAL A 683 25.02 24.96 -22.44
CA VAL A 683 24.82 26.38 -22.75
C VAL A 683 23.34 26.69 -22.97
N ASN A 684 22.65 25.88 -23.78
CA ASN A 684 21.23 26.06 -24.08
C ASN A 684 20.39 25.96 -22.81
N TRP A 685 20.59 24.92 -22.00
CA TRP A 685 19.80 24.73 -20.80
C TRP A 685 20.06 25.82 -19.75
N TYR A 686 21.32 26.20 -19.50
CA TYR A 686 21.62 27.27 -18.54
C TYR A 686 21.16 28.65 -19.02
N THR A 687 21.15 28.91 -20.33
CA THR A 687 20.57 30.13 -20.90
C THR A 687 19.06 30.17 -20.64
N ALA A 688 18.35 29.09 -20.99
CA ALA A 688 16.91 28.97 -20.77
C ALA A 688 16.53 29.04 -19.29
N ALA A 689 17.29 28.37 -18.42
CA ALA A 689 17.08 28.39 -16.97
C ALA A 689 17.29 29.78 -16.36
N ARG A 690 18.24 30.58 -16.88
CA ARG A 690 18.43 31.97 -16.45
C ARG A 690 17.29 32.88 -16.90
N HIS A 691 16.78 32.68 -18.11
CA HIS A 691 15.62 33.42 -18.60
C HIS A 691 14.37 33.10 -17.76
N TRP A 692 14.15 31.82 -17.45
CA TRP A 692 13.09 31.40 -16.53
C TRP A 692 13.24 32.02 -15.13
N ASP A 693 14.43 31.96 -14.52
CA ASP A 693 14.68 32.56 -13.19
C ASP A 693 14.48 34.09 -13.20
N GLU A 694 14.80 34.77 -14.29
CA GLU A 694 14.53 36.20 -14.46
C GLU A 694 13.03 36.49 -14.47
N ILE A 695 12.24 35.76 -15.27
CA ILE A 695 10.79 35.94 -15.38
C ILE A 695 10.12 35.75 -14.01
N ILE A 696 10.42 34.65 -13.30
CA ILE A 696 9.75 34.36 -12.01
C ILE A 696 10.12 35.35 -10.90
N ARG A 697 11.18 36.16 -11.08
CA ARG A 697 11.59 37.24 -10.16
C ARG A 697 11.09 38.63 -10.55
N ARG A 698 10.34 38.76 -11.64
CA ARG A 698 9.78 40.06 -12.03
C ARG A 698 8.77 40.53 -10.99
N LYS A 699 8.74 41.84 -10.74
CA LYS A 699 7.89 42.44 -9.70
C LYS A 699 6.40 42.21 -9.92
N ASP A 700 5.97 42.08 -11.17
CA ASP A 700 4.57 41.80 -11.53
C ASP A 700 4.24 40.29 -11.50
N MET A 701 5.25 39.43 -11.28
CA MET A 701 5.12 37.98 -11.15
C MET A 701 5.11 37.52 -9.69
N GLU A 702 5.86 38.22 -8.81
CA GLU A 702 5.94 37.90 -7.39
C GLU A 702 4.72 38.39 -6.61
N ILE A 703 4.08 37.48 -5.88
CA ILE A 703 2.99 37.76 -4.95
C ILE A 703 3.54 37.57 -3.53
N TRP A 704 3.78 38.67 -2.83
CA TRP A 704 4.26 38.68 -1.46
C TRP A 704 3.11 38.90 -0.49
N THR A 705 2.98 38.02 0.51
CA THR A 705 1.91 38.09 1.50
C THR A 705 2.39 37.64 2.88
N GLN A 706 2.04 38.38 3.92
CA GLN A 706 2.31 37.98 5.30
C GLN A 706 1.14 37.13 5.80
N LEU A 707 1.43 35.90 6.22
CA LEU A 707 0.42 35.08 6.88
C LEU A 707 0.18 35.57 8.30
N GLU A 708 -1.07 35.57 8.72
CA GLU A 708 -1.49 35.83 10.09
C GLU A 708 -1.96 34.52 10.75
N PRO A 709 -1.78 34.37 12.07
CA PRO A 709 -2.32 33.22 12.80
C PRO A 709 -3.81 33.03 12.53
N GLY A 710 -4.20 31.81 12.16
CA GLY A 710 -5.58 31.45 11.82
C GLY A 710 -5.93 31.59 10.33
N THR A 711 -4.94 31.88 9.50
CA THR A 711 -5.03 31.86 8.04
C THR A 711 -4.21 30.70 7.47
N ALA A 712 -4.88 29.80 6.75
CA ALA A 712 -4.21 28.76 5.97
C ALA A 712 -4.09 29.19 4.51
N LEU A 713 -2.93 28.96 3.90
CA LEU A 713 -2.65 29.12 2.49
C LEU A 713 -2.47 27.74 1.86
N ILE A 714 -3.33 27.38 0.91
CA ILE A 714 -3.18 26.17 0.10
C ILE A 714 -2.87 26.56 -1.35
N PHE A 715 -2.03 25.78 -2.01
CA PHE A 715 -1.69 26.02 -3.41
C PHE A 715 -1.45 24.71 -4.16
N ASP A 716 -1.64 24.82 -5.47
CA ASP A 716 -1.34 23.83 -6.47
C ASP A 716 0.18 23.83 -6.71
N ASN A 717 0.88 22.92 -6.05
CA ASN A 717 2.32 22.74 -6.14
C ASN A 717 2.79 22.27 -7.54
N TRP A 718 1.89 21.88 -8.44
CA TRP A 718 2.25 21.62 -9.84
C TRP A 718 2.20 22.90 -10.70
N ARG A 719 1.65 23.99 -10.19
CA ARG A 719 1.52 25.27 -10.92
C ARG A 719 2.24 26.41 -10.22
N MET A 720 1.95 26.61 -8.94
CA MET A 720 2.44 27.71 -8.15
C MET A 720 3.82 27.37 -7.61
N LEU A 721 4.79 28.20 -7.96
CA LEU A 721 6.03 28.24 -7.21
C LEU A 721 5.76 29.02 -5.93
N HIS A 722 6.49 28.69 -4.87
CA HIS A 722 6.38 29.36 -3.59
C HIS A 722 7.76 29.55 -2.96
N GLY A 723 7.83 30.38 -1.94
CA GLY A 723 9.05 30.68 -1.22
C GLY A 723 8.76 31.48 0.04
N ARG A 724 9.81 32.03 0.65
CA ARG A 724 9.65 32.93 1.79
C ARG A 724 10.79 33.93 1.92
N SER A 725 10.49 35.08 2.50
CA SER A 725 11.53 35.97 2.98
C SER A 725 12.23 35.39 4.22
N GLU A 726 13.43 35.87 4.49
CA GLU A 726 14.11 35.61 5.76
C GLU A 726 13.25 36.06 6.95
N PHE A 727 13.47 35.44 8.12
CA PHE A 727 12.74 35.81 9.33
C PHE A 727 13.56 35.63 10.59
N THR A 728 13.14 36.31 11.65
CA THR A 728 13.67 36.17 13.01
C THR A 728 12.58 35.69 13.97
N GLY A 729 12.97 35.31 15.19
CA GLY A 729 12.02 34.87 16.22
C GLY A 729 11.55 33.43 16.06
N LYS A 730 10.49 33.08 16.80
CA LYS A 730 9.91 31.74 16.84
C LYS A 730 8.67 31.68 15.97
N ARG A 731 8.79 30.98 14.83
CA ARG A 731 7.70 30.80 13.85
C ARG A 731 7.27 29.34 13.81
N ARG A 732 6.03 29.05 14.21
CA ARG A 732 5.44 27.71 14.21
C ARG A 732 4.41 27.59 13.09
N MET A 733 4.61 26.61 12.22
CA MET A 733 3.77 26.31 11.06
C MET A 733 3.30 24.87 11.10
N CYS A 734 2.11 24.62 10.58
CA CYS A 734 1.66 23.26 10.31
C CYS A 734 1.04 23.13 8.92
N GLY A 735 0.89 21.89 8.45
CA GLY A 735 0.36 21.61 7.14
C GLY A 735 0.64 20.20 6.64
N GLY A 736 0.43 20.01 5.35
CA GLY A 736 0.51 18.68 4.74
C GLY A 736 0.35 18.74 3.22
N TYR A 737 0.46 17.55 2.63
CA TYR A 737 0.42 17.34 1.18
C TYR A 737 -0.80 16.51 0.79
N ILE A 738 -1.39 16.79 -0.38
CA ILE A 738 -2.44 15.97 -1.01
C ILE A 738 -2.00 15.53 -2.40
N ASN A 739 -2.28 14.27 -2.76
CA ASN A 739 -1.98 13.71 -4.06
C ASN A 739 -2.88 14.30 -5.17
N ASN A 740 -2.41 14.20 -6.42
CA ASN A 740 -3.17 14.65 -7.58
C ASN A 740 -4.50 13.90 -7.74
N ASP A 741 -4.44 12.58 -7.79
CA ASP A 741 -5.59 11.76 -8.15
C ASP A 741 -6.74 11.90 -7.15
N ASP A 742 -6.41 11.99 -5.87
CA ASP A 742 -7.38 12.15 -4.79
C ASP A 742 -8.04 13.53 -4.81
N PHE A 743 -7.26 14.60 -5.00
CA PHE A 743 -7.79 15.96 -5.15
C PHE A 743 -8.71 16.07 -6.36
N ILE A 744 -8.24 15.62 -7.52
CA ILE A 744 -8.99 15.71 -8.77
C ILE A 744 -10.25 14.82 -8.71
N SER A 745 -10.18 13.64 -8.11
CA SER A 745 -11.35 12.78 -7.86
C SER A 745 -12.39 13.48 -7.00
N ARG A 746 -11.98 14.03 -5.84
CA ARG A 746 -12.89 14.75 -4.93
C ARG A 746 -13.53 15.94 -5.63
N TYR A 747 -12.74 16.75 -6.34
CA TYR A 747 -13.22 17.93 -7.04
C TYR A 747 -14.21 17.57 -8.16
N ARG A 748 -13.89 16.60 -9.01
CA ARG A 748 -14.79 16.14 -10.10
C ARG A 748 -16.12 15.64 -9.55
N LEU A 749 -16.11 14.86 -8.47
CA LEU A 749 -17.33 14.34 -7.85
C LEU A 749 -18.20 15.45 -7.26
N LEU A 750 -17.61 16.46 -6.62
CA LEU A 750 -18.34 17.60 -6.08
C LEU A 750 -18.88 18.54 -7.17
N LYS A 751 -18.12 18.72 -8.26
CA LYS A 751 -18.49 19.64 -9.34
C LYS A 751 -19.55 19.06 -10.29
N PHE A 752 -19.38 17.81 -10.71
CA PHE A 752 -20.22 17.20 -11.75
C PHE A 752 -21.23 16.20 -11.20
N GLY A 753 -21.05 15.74 -9.97
CA GLY A 753 -21.83 14.66 -9.40
C GLY A 753 -21.40 13.28 -9.94
N ARG A 754 -21.71 12.24 -9.17
CA ARG A 754 -21.30 10.86 -9.46
C ARG A 754 -21.72 10.38 -10.85
N GLU A 755 -22.96 10.62 -11.24
CA GLU A 755 -23.52 10.07 -12.49
C GLU A 755 -22.88 10.67 -13.74
N GLU A 756 -22.52 11.96 -13.74
CA GLU A 756 -21.81 12.56 -14.87
C GLU A 756 -20.35 12.06 -14.93
N VAL A 757 -19.68 11.92 -13.78
CA VAL A 757 -18.33 11.35 -13.71
C VAL A 757 -18.30 9.92 -14.25
N LEU A 758 -19.23 9.06 -13.83
CA LEU A 758 -19.31 7.68 -14.30
C LEU A 758 -19.59 7.60 -15.81
N ARG A 759 -20.43 8.48 -16.35
CA ARG A 759 -20.73 8.52 -17.80
C ARG A 759 -19.54 8.91 -18.67
N ASN A 760 -18.53 9.55 -18.09
CA ASN A 760 -17.36 10.03 -18.81
C ASN A 760 -16.09 9.24 -18.48
N ILE A 761 -16.13 8.07 -17.83
CA ILE A 761 -14.91 7.29 -17.56
C ILE A 761 -14.19 6.98 -18.89
N GLY A 762 -12.91 7.36 -18.98
CA GLY A 762 -12.10 7.18 -20.19
C GLY A 762 -12.39 8.16 -21.33
N ASN A 763 -13.37 9.06 -21.19
CA ASN A 763 -13.62 10.13 -22.15
C ASN A 763 -12.62 11.28 -21.92
N ASP A 764 -11.67 11.46 -22.82
CA ASP A 764 -10.65 12.52 -22.77
C ASP A 764 -11.01 13.76 -23.62
N GLN A 765 -12.26 13.87 -24.09
CA GLN A 765 -12.68 15.00 -24.91
C GLN A 765 -12.46 16.34 -24.19
N TRP A 766 -11.86 17.26 -24.92
CA TRP A 766 -11.53 18.59 -24.44
C TRP A 766 -12.77 19.49 -24.36
N SER A 767 -13.44 19.44 -23.21
CA SER A 767 -14.62 20.25 -22.89
C SER A 767 -14.64 20.58 -21.40
N LEU A 768 -14.96 21.82 -21.04
CA LEU A 768 -15.11 22.23 -19.63
C LEU A 768 -16.20 21.45 -18.88
N GLU A 769 -17.16 20.92 -19.63
CA GLU A 769 -18.26 20.06 -19.15
C GLU A 769 -17.84 18.59 -18.99
N ASN A 770 -16.66 18.19 -19.49
CA ASN A 770 -16.15 16.84 -19.31
C ASN A 770 -15.37 16.76 -17.97
N PRO A 771 -15.78 15.88 -17.03
CA PRO A 771 -15.05 15.68 -15.78
C PRO A 771 -13.55 15.37 -15.95
N ASN A 772 -13.13 14.70 -17.03
CA ASN A 772 -11.72 14.36 -17.25
C ASN A 772 -10.87 15.49 -17.83
N TYR A 773 -11.47 16.64 -18.17
CA TYR A 773 -10.73 17.83 -18.58
C TYR A 773 -9.71 18.30 -17.51
N TYR A 774 -10.02 18.06 -16.24
CA TYR A 774 -9.28 18.55 -15.09
C TYR A 774 -8.12 17.60 -14.79
N LEU A 775 -6.86 18.04 -14.98
CA LEU A 775 -5.67 17.21 -14.73
C LEU A 775 -4.76 17.80 -13.67
#